data_AF-A0A8B6M6R5-F1
#
_entry.id   AF-A0A8B6M6R5-F1
#
_cell.length_a   1.000
_cell.length_b   1.000
_cell.length_c   1.000
_cell.angle_alpha   90.00
_cell.angle_beta   90.00
_cell.angle_gamma   90.00
#
_symmetry.space_group_name_H-M   'P 1'
#
loop_
_entity.id
_entity.type
_entity.pdbx_description
1 polymer ?
#
loop_
_entity_poly.entity_id
_entity_poly.type
_entity_poly.pdbx_seq_one_letter_code
_entity_poly.pdbx_strand_id
1 'polypeptide(L)'
;MTASKTSRFLIKFRDATAPGPLRLSARMGLSATEVAFATEPLFQSVGVTRGRGAAASSGVWRLATASATLDGDGWDQCHDIVAQNAGVMLVEPDVEQQWTYPHRAAANRGRGMRSGASQPQDIGDGYAGDKNNNYWFRDSRHGQFDAAGAAGGSGQGVRIAHLDTGYDPGHKSTPKGLNPRLARNFVDADRPNDATDRSDGLFNNFSHGCGTLGILAGAAVPGLKPFGCAPNAEIVPVRVANSVVLFSNSSIARGLDYVHTLCASEATRVHVVSMSMGGLPSDAWADAINALYEAGVVVVTAAGNNYSNAPTRFVVYPARFGRVIAACGVMADGHPYANLPPKRMAGNYGPQSKTLTAIAAYTPNVPWARFGVPTIVDFDGNGTSSATPQVAGAAALWIEKHRAQFDAYPQGWLRVEAVRKALFDSAAKGAAADAEELGYGMLRAADALSRQAAPASRLARSAPDNANFALLKLLLGDASPGFAAAAGTNMAMLELETAQVAAKSGLETLTETWTPTTRRRLIEEMLARPDLSKPLRAALEKASADGGVIAPLPRPGTQTAKPAPTPADLEMERHFLKLALDPRPPEPPYRRLRIYAYDPGQQTDPSMFDVSVAAVTTRWEANLKPGPVGEYLEVVDVDPASNACYAPVDLNDPRVLAESGLAPSESNPQFHQQMAYAVAMRTIERFERALGRKALWARRRPRKAGEIVADNGFVQRLRIYPHALREANAYYDPDKIALLFGYFQAADSAGSVTRGAGIFGVVSHDIVAHETTHALLDGLHPRFSERTNLDMAAFHEAFADIVALFQHFSMPESLTRQISRAQGSTPEIGRSLGRLAQQFGEATGMHGALRRFVGETGSSVPVLSDDMTEPHDRGAVLVSAVFAAFLTIYASRCADLIRLATNGSGILPGGAIPVDLANRLASEASKTADHVLNMCIRALDYCPPVNLEFGDYLRAIITADRDLVRDDDRGYRVAFIDAFRQRGILSSGVSHLAEDSLLWEPPAMETEMLDLFSKILPLLDLSWGLTIDRKSAFFHSQENGRKLNNWLTDPSDPKRRLLRQILGFEEPAKSWTGVIGGQSFAGEIRPIEAHSVRVCRRSAPDGSSTSTLVIELTQTFRAEPNGDRYRGGCTLLFDLNVNGLKYLVRKKLFSSWSVQNQASAQQAAMTSAAENGQVYYPPGDPAGRGKTFAIMHRCGRTP
;
A
#
# COMPACT_ATOMS: atom_id res chain seq x y z
N MET A 1 -10.30 -10.93 6.46
CA MET A 1 -10.22 -12.25 7.13
C MET A 1 -8.86 -12.88 6.82
N THR A 2 -7.94 -12.92 7.78
CA THR A 2 -6.70 -13.67 7.65
C THR A 2 -6.95 -15.10 8.10
N ALA A 3 -7.07 -16.04 7.15
CA ALA A 3 -7.02 -17.46 7.49
C ALA A 3 -5.69 -17.73 8.22
N SER A 4 -5.77 -18.31 9.41
CA SER A 4 -4.63 -18.87 10.15
C SER A 4 -3.85 -19.78 9.18
N LYS A 5 -2.66 -19.36 8.74
CA LYS A 5 -1.82 -20.18 7.86
C LYS A 5 -1.18 -21.28 8.71
N THR A 6 -1.76 -22.47 8.65
CA THR A 6 -1.14 -23.70 9.15
C THR A 6 0.12 -24.04 8.33
N SER A 7 1.22 -24.40 8.99
CA SER A 7 2.48 -24.76 8.31
C SER A 7 2.33 -26.09 7.56
N ARG A 8 2.76 -26.13 6.29
CA ARG A 8 2.66 -27.32 5.42
C ARG A 8 4.02 -27.69 4.83
N PHE A 9 4.24 -28.99 4.60
CA PHE A 9 5.49 -29.56 4.12
C PHE A 9 5.24 -30.66 3.08
N LEU A 10 6.12 -30.78 2.09
CA LEU A 10 6.13 -31.87 1.13
C LEU A 10 7.19 -32.89 1.57
N ILE A 11 6.77 -34.12 1.84
CA ILE A 11 7.61 -35.16 2.44
C ILE A 11 7.69 -36.37 1.51
N LYS A 12 8.91 -36.77 1.16
CA LYS A 12 9.21 -37.96 0.36
C LYS A 12 9.64 -39.11 1.28
N PHE A 13 8.96 -40.26 1.21
CA PHE A 13 9.24 -41.45 2.03
C PHE A 13 9.87 -42.58 1.21
N ARG A 14 10.69 -43.44 1.84
CA ARG A 14 11.42 -44.55 1.17
C ARG A 14 10.54 -45.73 0.74
N ASP A 15 9.61 -46.19 1.59
CA ASP A 15 8.70 -47.30 1.26
C ASP A 15 7.28 -47.06 1.83
N ALA A 16 6.25 -47.39 1.05
CA ALA A 16 4.84 -47.23 1.42
C ALA A 16 4.20 -48.58 1.78
N THR A 17 4.07 -48.87 3.08
CA THR A 17 3.23 -49.99 3.56
C THR A 17 2.18 -49.56 4.59
N ALA A 18 1.57 -48.39 4.42
CA ALA A 18 0.29 -48.12 5.09
C ALA A 18 -0.60 -47.14 4.29
N PRO A 19 -1.79 -47.56 3.84
CA PRO A 19 -2.82 -46.64 3.33
C PRO A 19 -3.51 -45.82 4.45
N GLY A 20 -2.99 -45.86 5.69
CA GLY A 20 -3.52 -45.12 6.85
C GLY A 20 -2.84 -43.76 7.11
N PRO A 21 -3.32 -42.98 8.09
CA PRO A 21 -2.69 -41.74 8.53
C PRO A 21 -1.31 -42.04 9.14
N LEU A 22 -0.24 -41.51 8.54
CA LEU A 22 1.10 -41.51 9.13
C LEU A 22 1.11 -40.49 10.27
N ARG A 23 1.28 -40.96 11.52
CA ARG A 23 1.58 -40.10 12.66
C ARG A 23 3.06 -39.71 12.57
N LEU A 24 3.31 -38.57 11.95
CA LEU A 24 4.59 -37.87 12.08
C LEU A 24 4.53 -37.03 13.34
N SER A 25 5.60 -37.06 14.11
CA SER A 25 5.82 -36.06 15.14
C SER A 25 7.25 -35.55 15.09
N ALA A 26 7.40 -34.27 15.42
CA ALA A 26 8.71 -33.64 15.56
C ALA A 26 8.65 -32.63 16.70
N ARG A 27 9.71 -32.59 17.50
CA ARG A 27 9.97 -31.54 18.48
C ARG A 27 10.54 -30.34 17.74
N MET A 28 9.82 -29.23 17.82
CA MET A 28 10.17 -27.98 17.14
C MET A 28 10.73 -26.97 18.15
N GLY A 29 11.90 -26.41 17.87
CA GLY A 29 12.53 -25.39 18.72
C GLY A 29 13.01 -25.90 20.10
N LEU A 30 13.30 -24.95 21.01
CA LEU A 30 13.85 -25.24 22.34
C LEU A 30 12.79 -25.74 23.36
N SER A 31 11.49 -25.63 23.06
CA SER A 31 10.40 -25.89 24.03
C SER A 31 9.97 -27.36 24.15
N ALA A 32 10.64 -28.31 23.47
CA ALA A 32 10.37 -29.75 23.52
C ALA A 32 8.91 -30.17 23.25
N THR A 33 8.11 -29.32 22.61
CA THR A 33 6.69 -29.60 22.33
C THR A 33 6.58 -30.51 21.12
N GLU A 34 5.94 -31.67 21.28
CA GLU A 34 5.73 -32.62 20.20
C GLU A 34 4.58 -32.14 19.30
N VAL A 35 4.88 -31.85 18.03
CA VAL A 35 3.88 -31.41 17.04
C VAL A 35 3.45 -32.62 16.22
N ALA A 36 2.14 -32.87 16.14
CA ALA A 36 1.59 -33.90 15.26
C ALA A 36 1.33 -33.33 13.85
N PHE A 37 1.51 -34.16 12.82
CA PHE A 37 1.18 -33.79 11.44
C PHE A 37 0.09 -34.68 10.86
N ALA A 38 -0.91 -34.06 10.23
CA ALA A 38 -1.86 -34.74 9.37
C ALA A 38 -1.24 -34.92 7.99
N THR A 39 -1.23 -36.14 7.45
CA THR A 39 -0.56 -36.47 6.18
C THR A 39 -1.53 -37.02 5.15
N GLU A 40 -1.50 -36.45 3.95
CA GLU A 40 -2.27 -36.91 2.80
C GLU A 40 -1.36 -37.14 1.58
N PRO A 41 -1.71 -38.05 0.64
CA PRO A 41 -0.92 -38.24 -0.57
C PRO A 41 -0.79 -36.94 -1.37
N LEU A 42 0.43 -36.59 -1.79
CA LEU A 42 0.64 -35.47 -2.72
C LEU A 42 0.29 -35.90 -4.14
N PHE A 43 0.75 -37.08 -4.52
CA PHE A 43 0.52 -37.70 -5.83
C PHE A 43 -0.41 -38.89 -5.71
N GLN A 44 -1.38 -38.97 -6.61
CA GLN A 44 -2.30 -40.09 -6.78
C GLN A 44 -1.79 -41.07 -7.84
N SER A 45 -0.94 -40.61 -8.77
CA SER A 45 -0.49 -41.40 -9.91
C SER A 45 1.03 -41.42 -10.09
N VAL A 46 1.72 -40.30 -9.87
CA VAL A 46 3.19 -40.22 -9.97
C VAL A 46 3.82 -41.03 -8.83
N GLY A 47 4.76 -41.93 -9.17
CA GLY A 47 5.48 -42.76 -8.19
C GLY A 47 4.68 -43.94 -7.61
N VAL A 48 3.44 -44.19 -8.05
CA VAL A 48 2.61 -45.32 -7.59
C VAL A 48 2.80 -46.53 -8.52
N THR A 49 3.63 -47.50 -8.14
CA THR A 49 3.83 -48.75 -8.89
C THR A 49 2.64 -49.70 -8.75
N ARG A 50 1.78 -49.79 -9.79
CA ARG A 50 0.78 -50.85 -9.91
C ARG A 50 1.41 -52.15 -10.44
N GLY A 51 2.04 -52.92 -9.55
CA GLY A 51 2.20 -54.38 -9.68
C GLY A 51 3.28 -54.93 -10.62
N ARG A 52 4.17 -55.75 -10.02
CA ARG A 52 5.13 -56.74 -10.57
C ARG A 52 6.26 -56.23 -11.47
N GLY A 53 7.26 -55.66 -10.81
CA GLY A 53 8.65 -55.58 -11.26
C GLY A 53 9.45 -54.73 -10.27
N ALA A 54 10.26 -55.35 -9.41
CA ALA A 54 11.09 -54.65 -8.44
C ALA A 54 12.20 -53.89 -9.16
N ALA A 55 11.96 -52.62 -9.46
CA ALA A 55 12.99 -51.61 -9.70
C ALA A 55 12.88 -50.58 -8.59
N ALA A 56 14.03 -50.14 -8.07
CA ALA A 56 14.21 -49.33 -6.86
C ALA A 56 13.11 -48.27 -6.64
N SER A 57 12.49 -48.26 -5.46
CA SER A 57 11.37 -47.39 -5.11
C SER A 57 11.76 -45.92 -5.26
N SER A 58 11.04 -45.18 -6.12
CA SER A 58 11.24 -43.75 -6.41
C SER A 58 10.82 -42.81 -5.26
N GLY A 59 10.56 -43.36 -4.07
CA GLY A 59 9.93 -42.69 -2.94
C GLY A 59 8.48 -42.28 -3.19
N VAL A 60 7.73 -42.04 -2.11
CA VAL A 60 6.32 -41.62 -2.16
C VAL A 60 6.14 -40.26 -1.49
N TRP A 61 5.52 -39.33 -2.19
CA TRP A 61 5.29 -37.97 -1.72
C TRP A 61 3.98 -37.81 -0.96
N ARG A 62 4.04 -37.11 0.17
CA ARG A 62 2.88 -36.72 0.99
C ARG A 62 2.92 -35.24 1.32
N LEU A 63 1.75 -34.60 1.35
CA LEU A 63 1.56 -33.28 1.94
C LEU A 63 1.28 -33.48 3.43
N ALA A 64 2.10 -32.88 4.27
CA ALA A 64 1.95 -32.87 5.72
C ALA A 64 1.50 -31.49 6.19
N THR A 65 0.45 -31.43 7.00
CA THR A 65 -0.06 -30.20 7.62
C THR A 65 0.13 -30.31 9.13
N ALA A 66 0.80 -29.34 9.73
CA ALA A 66 1.03 -29.29 11.17
C ALA A 66 -0.30 -29.07 11.92
N SER A 67 -0.47 -29.73 13.07
CA SER A 67 -1.65 -29.55 13.94
C SER A 67 -1.69 -28.20 14.66
N ALA A 68 -0.61 -27.43 14.60
CA ALA A 68 -0.47 -26.10 15.18
C ALA A 68 0.40 -25.21 14.26
N THR A 69 0.28 -23.90 14.40
CA THR A 69 1.16 -22.94 13.74
C THR A 69 2.58 -23.09 14.30
N LEU A 70 3.59 -23.13 13.42
CA LEU A 70 4.99 -23.29 13.80
C LEU A 70 5.73 -21.97 13.67
N ASP A 71 6.40 -21.55 14.74
CA ASP A 71 7.32 -20.42 14.74
C ASP A 71 8.72 -20.85 14.26
N GLY A 72 9.45 -19.97 13.60
CA GLY A 72 10.83 -20.21 13.13
C GLY A 72 10.96 -20.41 11.62
N ASP A 73 12.18 -20.72 11.18
CA ASP A 73 12.50 -20.92 9.77
C ASP A 73 11.95 -22.27 9.24
N GLY A 74 11.37 -22.24 8.04
CA GLY A 74 10.73 -23.41 7.43
C GLY A 74 11.70 -24.52 7.07
N TRP A 75 12.95 -24.19 6.71
CA TRP A 75 13.99 -25.17 6.39
C TRP A 75 14.57 -25.83 7.65
N ASP A 76 14.76 -25.08 8.73
CA ASP A 76 15.09 -25.65 10.05
C ASP A 76 14.07 -26.73 10.46
N GLN A 77 12.78 -26.44 10.32
CA GLN A 77 11.69 -27.38 10.60
C GLN A 77 11.75 -28.62 9.69
N CYS A 78 12.11 -28.46 8.42
CA CYS A 78 12.30 -29.59 7.50
C CYS A 78 13.44 -30.51 7.97
N HIS A 79 14.56 -29.93 8.39
CA HIS A 79 15.71 -30.69 8.90
C HIS A 79 15.37 -31.44 10.20
N ASP A 80 14.61 -30.81 11.11
CA ASP A 80 14.12 -31.45 12.33
C ASP A 80 13.20 -32.65 12.04
N ILE A 81 12.30 -32.54 11.06
CA ILE A 81 11.41 -33.63 10.64
C ILE A 81 12.23 -34.84 10.15
N VAL A 82 13.23 -34.61 9.31
CA VAL A 82 14.10 -35.69 8.80
C VAL A 82 14.92 -36.34 9.90
N ALA A 83 15.50 -35.56 10.81
CA ALA A 83 16.32 -36.07 11.90
C ALA A 83 15.54 -36.95 12.88
N GLN A 84 14.23 -36.70 13.03
CA GLN A 84 13.40 -37.34 14.05
C GLN A 84 12.50 -38.47 13.51
N ASN A 85 12.41 -38.66 12.19
CA ASN A 85 11.50 -39.62 11.57
C ASN A 85 12.24 -40.59 10.64
N ALA A 86 12.40 -41.84 11.07
CA ALA A 86 13.00 -42.90 10.26
C ALA A 86 12.18 -43.18 8.99
N GLY A 87 12.85 -43.29 7.84
CA GLY A 87 12.20 -43.59 6.54
C GLY A 87 11.79 -42.36 5.71
N VAL A 88 11.95 -41.14 6.24
CA VAL A 88 11.84 -39.91 5.46
C VAL A 88 13.11 -39.71 4.63
N MET A 89 12.95 -39.52 3.32
CA MET A 89 14.04 -39.33 2.36
C MET A 89 14.37 -37.87 2.09
N LEU A 90 13.36 -36.99 2.06
CA LEU A 90 13.50 -35.56 1.79
C LEU A 90 12.26 -34.83 2.29
N VAL A 91 12.45 -33.63 2.82
CA VAL A 91 11.36 -32.72 3.18
C VAL A 91 11.67 -31.37 2.55
N GLU A 92 10.68 -30.77 1.90
CA GLU A 92 10.76 -29.37 1.44
C GLU A 92 9.55 -28.59 1.98
N PRO A 93 9.71 -27.30 2.32
CA PRO A 93 8.60 -26.48 2.78
C PRO A 93 7.59 -26.26 1.65
N ASP A 94 6.29 -26.29 1.96
CA ASP A 94 5.25 -25.92 0.99
C ASP A 94 5.09 -24.39 0.96
N VAL A 95 6.05 -23.75 0.31
CA VAL A 95 6.17 -22.29 0.25
C VAL A 95 5.12 -21.70 -0.68
N GLU A 96 4.46 -20.64 -0.25
CA GLU A 96 3.72 -19.76 -1.14
C GLU A 96 4.72 -18.92 -1.95
N GLN A 97 4.82 -19.21 -3.24
CA GLN A 97 5.73 -18.57 -4.17
C GLN A 97 5.42 -17.07 -4.26
N GLN A 98 6.34 -16.22 -3.77
CA GLN A 98 6.22 -14.76 -3.83
C GLN A 98 7.49 -14.15 -4.45
N TRP A 99 7.34 -13.47 -5.59
CA TRP A 99 8.41 -12.68 -6.20
C TRP A 99 8.21 -11.19 -5.87
N THR A 100 9.16 -10.61 -5.14
CA THR A 100 9.17 -9.19 -4.78
C THR A 100 9.78 -8.37 -5.92
N TYR A 101 8.94 -7.65 -6.67
CA TYR A 101 9.38 -6.71 -7.71
C TYR A 101 9.28 -5.25 -7.21
N PRO A 102 10.29 -4.39 -7.44
CA PRO A 102 10.27 -2.98 -7.02
C PRO A 102 9.11 -2.15 -7.62
N HIS A 103 8.52 -2.60 -8.73
CA HIS A 103 7.49 -1.87 -9.47
C HIS A 103 6.14 -2.59 -9.60
N ARG A 104 5.88 -3.61 -8.77
CA ARG A 104 4.69 -4.49 -8.81
C ARG A 104 3.35 -3.74 -8.85
N ALA A 105 3.26 -2.59 -8.19
CA ALA A 105 2.02 -1.84 -8.09
C ALA A 105 1.64 -1.10 -9.38
N ALA A 106 2.56 -0.88 -10.33
CA ALA A 106 2.26 -0.16 -11.58
C ALA A 106 1.73 -1.10 -12.68
N ALA A 107 2.29 -2.31 -12.81
CA ALA A 107 1.92 -3.25 -13.86
C ALA A 107 0.53 -3.90 -13.63
N ASN A 108 0.18 -4.21 -12.38
CA ASN A 108 -1.10 -4.84 -12.05
C ASN A 108 -2.28 -3.83 -11.99
N ARG A 109 -2.01 -2.54 -11.74
CA ARG A 109 -3.05 -1.49 -11.71
C ARG A 109 -3.60 -1.15 -13.11
N GLY A 110 -2.87 -1.47 -14.18
CA GLY A 110 -3.29 -1.17 -15.56
C GLY A 110 -4.33 -2.12 -16.15
N ARG A 111 -4.36 -3.41 -15.75
CA ARG A 111 -5.11 -4.45 -16.47
C ARG A 111 -6.41 -4.90 -15.81
N GLY A 112 -6.55 -4.73 -14.50
CA GLY A 112 -7.66 -5.31 -13.73
C GLY A 112 -8.93 -4.47 -13.59
N MET A 113 -8.91 -3.16 -13.86
CA MET A 113 -10.06 -2.27 -13.60
C MET A 113 -10.18 -1.10 -14.59
N ARG A 114 -9.95 -1.35 -15.89
CA ARG A 114 -10.28 -0.36 -16.92
C ARG A 114 -11.75 -0.49 -17.31
N SER A 115 -12.57 0.51 -17.01
CA SER A 115 -13.89 0.69 -17.66
C SER A 115 -13.68 1.29 -19.06
N GLY A 116 -14.29 0.72 -20.09
CA GLY A 116 -14.21 1.25 -21.47
C GLY A 116 -13.81 0.22 -22.51
N ALA A 117 -13.66 0.66 -23.76
CA ALA A 117 -13.39 -0.16 -24.95
C ALA A 117 -12.02 -0.90 -24.92
N SER A 118 -11.84 -1.82 -25.88
CA SER A 118 -10.56 -2.47 -26.17
C SER A 118 -9.44 -1.45 -26.38
N GLN A 119 -8.32 -1.64 -25.71
CA GLN A 119 -7.14 -0.80 -25.89
C GLN A 119 -6.28 -1.33 -27.06
N PRO A 120 -5.77 -0.44 -27.94
CA PRO A 120 -4.81 -0.81 -28.97
C PRO A 120 -3.45 -1.17 -28.34
N GLN A 121 -2.47 -1.57 -29.17
CA GLN A 121 -1.11 -1.86 -28.71
C GLN A 121 -0.49 -0.66 -28.00
N ASP A 122 0.25 -0.94 -26.92
CA ASP A 122 0.97 0.08 -26.16
C ASP A 122 2.39 0.26 -26.70
N ILE A 123 2.48 1.09 -27.73
CA ILE A 123 3.75 1.42 -28.42
C ILE A 123 4.32 2.74 -27.88
N GLY A 124 3.54 3.50 -27.10
CA GLY A 124 3.95 4.76 -26.46
C GLY A 124 4.94 4.56 -25.31
N ASP A 125 4.84 3.41 -24.63
CA ASP A 125 5.77 3.01 -23.57
C ASP A 125 7.13 2.56 -24.10
N GLY A 126 7.31 2.52 -25.43
CA GLY A 126 8.55 2.28 -26.17
C GLY A 126 9.00 0.82 -26.27
N TYR A 127 8.06 -0.13 -26.12
CA TYR A 127 8.20 -1.47 -26.67
C TYR A 127 8.06 -1.45 -28.20
N ALA A 128 8.77 -2.31 -28.91
CA ALA A 128 8.54 -2.52 -30.33
C ALA A 128 7.19 -3.24 -30.55
N GLY A 129 6.39 -2.74 -31.49
CA GLY A 129 5.07 -3.27 -31.85
C GLY A 129 4.70 -2.87 -33.28
N ASP A 130 3.60 -3.41 -33.81
CA ASP A 130 3.13 -3.12 -35.18
C ASP A 130 1.85 -2.26 -35.12
N LYS A 131 2.00 -0.93 -35.23
CA LYS A 131 0.90 0.04 -35.14
C LYS A 131 -0.29 -0.25 -36.07
N ASN A 132 -0.06 -0.99 -37.15
CA ASN A 132 -1.07 -1.25 -38.17
C ASN A 132 -1.68 -2.66 -38.05
N ASN A 133 -1.15 -3.52 -37.18
CA ASN A 133 -1.60 -4.90 -37.06
C ASN A 133 -1.61 -5.40 -35.60
N ASN A 134 -2.77 -5.35 -34.96
CA ASN A 134 -3.02 -5.91 -33.63
C ASN A 134 -2.87 -7.43 -33.52
N TYR A 135 -2.70 -8.13 -34.64
CA TYR A 135 -2.52 -9.59 -34.72
C TYR A 135 -1.16 -9.96 -35.32
N TRP A 136 -0.18 -9.04 -35.25
CA TRP A 136 1.14 -9.18 -35.86
C TRP A 136 1.85 -10.50 -35.52
N PHE A 137 1.71 -11.02 -34.30
CA PHE A 137 2.31 -12.28 -33.89
C PHE A 137 1.87 -13.50 -34.73
N ARG A 138 0.76 -13.39 -35.47
CA ARG A 138 0.21 -14.45 -36.33
C ARG A 138 0.66 -14.38 -37.77
N ASP A 139 1.25 -13.25 -38.18
CA ASP A 139 1.56 -12.97 -39.58
C ASP A 139 2.73 -13.81 -40.12
N SER A 140 3.04 -13.66 -41.41
CA SER A 140 4.09 -14.41 -42.09
C SER A 140 5.53 -14.04 -41.68
N ARG A 141 5.74 -12.87 -41.08
CA ARG A 141 7.04 -12.41 -40.58
C ARG A 141 7.31 -12.91 -39.16
N HIS A 142 6.25 -13.19 -38.40
CA HIS A 142 6.32 -13.61 -37.02
C HIS A 142 5.91 -15.08 -36.85
N GLY A 143 4.92 -15.40 -36.01
CA GLY A 143 4.60 -16.78 -35.61
C GLY A 143 3.93 -17.64 -36.67
N GLN A 144 3.51 -17.08 -37.81
CA GLN A 144 2.88 -17.79 -38.93
C GLN A 144 1.61 -18.60 -38.59
N PHE A 145 0.89 -18.26 -37.51
CA PHE A 145 -0.32 -18.98 -37.13
C PHE A 145 -1.44 -18.88 -38.18
N ASP A 146 -1.49 -17.79 -38.95
CA ASP A 146 -2.47 -17.66 -40.03
C ASP A 146 -2.15 -18.61 -41.20
N ALA A 147 -0.86 -18.77 -41.55
CA ALA A 147 -0.43 -19.73 -42.56
C ALA A 147 -0.59 -21.19 -42.09
N ALA A 148 -0.33 -21.47 -40.81
CA ALA A 148 -0.55 -22.79 -40.23
C ALA A 148 -2.04 -23.17 -40.24
N GLY A 149 -2.92 -22.22 -39.91
CA GLY A 149 -4.37 -22.37 -40.02
C GLY A 149 -4.85 -22.61 -41.45
N ALA A 150 -4.32 -21.85 -42.41
CA ALA A 150 -4.62 -22.05 -43.84
C ALA A 150 -4.15 -23.42 -44.36
N ALA A 151 -3.08 -23.98 -43.79
CA ALA A 151 -2.59 -25.33 -44.07
C ALA A 151 -3.38 -26.44 -43.32
N GLY A 152 -4.50 -26.10 -42.67
CA GLY A 152 -5.37 -27.03 -41.96
C GLY A 152 -5.00 -27.29 -40.51
N GLY A 153 -4.01 -26.59 -39.95
CA GLY A 153 -3.64 -26.72 -38.53
C GLY A 153 -4.63 -25.96 -37.64
N SER A 154 -5.37 -26.68 -36.80
CA SER A 154 -6.34 -26.11 -35.86
C SER A 154 -6.21 -26.62 -34.42
N GLY A 155 -5.41 -27.66 -34.20
CA GLY A 155 -5.28 -28.39 -32.94
C GLY A 155 -6.36 -29.45 -32.72
N GLN A 156 -7.18 -29.78 -33.73
CA GLN A 156 -8.27 -30.73 -33.61
C GLN A 156 -7.76 -32.10 -33.14
N GLY A 157 -8.46 -32.71 -32.18
CA GLY A 157 -8.09 -34.01 -31.62
C GLY A 157 -6.86 -33.99 -30.71
N VAL A 158 -6.30 -32.81 -30.44
CA VAL A 158 -5.23 -32.62 -29.45
C VAL A 158 -5.83 -32.02 -28.18
N ARG A 159 -5.48 -32.63 -27.05
CA ARG A 159 -5.88 -32.19 -25.72
C ARG A 159 -4.75 -31.45 -25.02
N ILE A 160 -5.03 -30.25 -24.54
CA ILE A 160 -4.09 -29.36 -23.84
C ILE A 160 -4.60 -29.11 -22.42
N ALA A 161 -3.79 -29.41 -21.41
CA ALA A 161 -4.06 -28.98 -20.04
C ALA A 161 -3.54 -27.55 -19.85
N HIS A 162 -4.43 -26.64 -19.47
CA HIS A 162 -4.11 -25.25 -19.20
C HIS A 162 -4.04 -25.06 -17.68
N LEU A 163 -2.82 -24.98 -17.15
CA LEU A 163 -2.55 -24.81 -15.72
C LEU A 163 -2.35 -23.31 -15.46
N ASP A 164 -3.36 -22.64 -14.92
CA ASP A 164 -3.34 -21.19 -14.74
C ASP A 164 -4.23 -20.72 -13.57
N THR A 165 -4.52 -19.42 -13.48
CA THR A 165 -5.43 -18.82 -12.49
C THR A 165 -6.91 -19.13 -12.76
N GLY A 166 -7.23 -20.00 -13.71
CA GLY A 166 -8.61 -20.26 -14.14
C GLY A 166 -9.04 -19.37 -15.31
N TYR A 167 -10.34 -19.35 -15.60
CA TYR A 167 -10.89 -18.66 -16.77
C TYR A 167 -12.25 -18.02 -16.48
N ASP A 168 -12.64 -17.05 -17.33
CA ASP A 168 -13.96 -16.42 -17.30
C ASP A 168 -14.93 -17.19 -18.22
N PRO A 169 -15.93 -17.91 -17.67
CA PRO A 169 -16.92 -18.61 -18.50
C PRO A 169 -17.83 -17.67 -19.30
N GLY A 170 -17.96 -16.40 -18.89
CA GLY A 170 -18.78 -15.38 -19.57
C GLY A 170 -18.07 -14.71 -20.74
N HIS A 171 -16.75 -14.84 -20.85
CA HIS A 171 -15.98 -14.20 -21.92
C HIS A 171 -16.17 -14.92 -23.26
N LYS A 172 -16.42 -14.16 -24.33
CA LYS A 172 -16.68 -14.69 -25.68
C LYS A 172 -15.47 -15.32 -26.35
N SER A 173 -14.26 -15.06 -25.85
CA SER A 173 -13.05 -15.76 -26.28
C SER A 173 -12.87 -17.14 -25.64
N THR A 174 -13.79 -17.59 -24.77
CA THR A 174 -13.71 -18.93 -24.18
C THR A 174 -13.58 -20.00 -25.28
N PRO A 175 -12.59 -20.92 -25.23
CA PRO A 175 -12.36 -21.90 -26.28
C PRO A 175 -13.58 -22.77 -26.57
N LYS A 176 -13.81 -23.06 -27.85
CA LYS A 176 -14.89 -23.98 -28.27
C LYS A 176 -14.69 -25.39 -27.74
N GLY A 177 -13.44 -25.84 -27.68
CA GLY A 177 -13.05 -27.16 -27.16
C GLY A 177 -12.85 -27.21 -25.65
N LEU A 178 -13.28 -26.21 -24.88
CA LEU A 178 -13.17 -26.25 -23.42
C LEU A 178 -13.94 -27.44 -22.85
N ASN A 179 -13.27 -28.30 -22.07
CA ASN A 179 -13.86 -29.47 -21.43
C ASN A 179 -14.00 -29.27 -19.91
N PRO A 180 -15.14 -28.73 -19.43
CA PRO A 180 -15.35 -28.50 -18.01
C PRO A 180 -15.51 -29.81 -17.21
N ARG A 181 -15.79 -30.96 -17.85
CA ARG A 181 -15.93 -32.25 -17.15
C ARG A 181 -14.60 -32.77 -16.62
N LEU A 182 -13.49 -32.38 -17.27
CA LEU A 182 -12.14 -32.68 -16.83
C LEU A 182 -11.53 -31.52 -16.03
N ALA A 183 -12.29 -30.46 -15.74
CA ALA A 183 -11.80 -29.32 -14.98
C ALA A 183 -11.39 -29.72 -13.56
N ARG A 184 -10.33 -29.10 -13.04
CA ARG A 184 -9.88 -29.32 -11.67
C ARG A 184 -9.39 -28.04 -11.02
N ASN A 185 -9.63 -27.92 -9.71
CA ASN A 185 -9.23 -26.77 -8.91
C ASN A 185 -8.45 -27.25 -7.67
N PHE A 186 -7.23 -26.72 -7.51
CA PHE A 186 -6.33 -27.00 -6.39
C PHE A 186 -6.11 -25.78 -5.48
N VAL A 187 -6.95 -24.76 -5.64
CA VAL A 187 -6.94 -23.50 -4.88
C VAL A 187 -8.15 -23.45 -3.94
N ASP A 188 -9.34 -23.65 -4.48
CA ASP A 188 -10.62 -23.52 -3.76
C ASP A 188 -11.13 -24.91 -3.36
N ALA A 189 -10.87 -25.31 -2.11
CA ALA A 189 -11.13 -26.66 -1.62
C ALA A 189 -12.63 -27.05 -1.62
N ASP A 190 -13.53 -26.07 -1.57
CA ASP A 190 -14.98 -26.29 -1.65
C ASP A 190 -15.46 -26.62 -3.08
N ARG A 191 -14.61 -26.42 -4.09
CA ARG A 191 -14.97 -26.58 -5.52
C ARG A 191 -13.89 -27.28 -6.34
N PRO A 192 -13.52 -28.51 -5.97
CA PRO A 192 -12.39 -29.22 -6.58
C PRO A 192 -12.55 -29.48 -8.09
N ASN A 193 -13.74 -29.37 -8.65
CA ASN A 193 -14.05 -29.61 -10.07
C ASN A 193 -14.44 -28.34 -10.85
N ASP A 194 -14.23 -27.14 -10.28
CA ASP A 194 -14.58 -25.87 -10.92
C ASP A 194 -13.32 -25.01 -11.10
N ALA A 195 -12.79 -24.95 -12.32
CA ALA A 195 -11.61 -24.15 -12.65
C ALA A 195 -11.96 -22.71 -13.10
N THR A 196 -13.18 -22.23 -12.87
CA THR A 196 -13.53 -20.83 -13.13
C THR A 196 -12.74 -19.90 -12.21
N ASP A 197 -12.27 -18.78 -12.76
CA ASP A 197 -11.61 -17.75 -11.98
C ASP A 197 -12.67 -16.94 -11.22
N ARG A 198 -12.50 -16.82 -9.90
CA ARG A 198 -13.37 -16.04 -9.00
C ARG A 198 -12.58 -15.17 -8.03
N SER A 199 -11.27 -15.03 -8.28
CA SER A 199 -10.35 -14.32 -7.40
C SER A 199 -10.78 -12.85 -7.25
N ASP A 200 -10.94 -12.37 -6.01
CA ASP A 200 -11.31 -11.00 -5.63
C ASP A 200 -10.18 -10.27 -4.86
N GLY A 201 -10.12 -8.94 -4.89
CA GLY A 201 -9.14 -8.15 -4.11
C GLY A 201 -7.84 -7.69 -4.80
N LEU A 202 -7.12 -6.75 -4.17
CA LEU A 202 -6.00 -5.96 -4.73
C LEU A 202 -4.71 -6.75 -5.08
N PHE A 203 -4.55 -7.99 -4.59
CA PHE A 203 -3.33 -8.78 -4.76
C PHE A 203 -3.45 -9.90 -5.81
N ASN A 204 -4.63 -10.06 -6.41
CA ASN A 204 -4.91 -11.07 -7.43
C ASN A 204 -4.58 -10.55 -8.83
N ASN A 205 -4.00 -11.42 -9.67
CA ASN A 205 -3.81 -11.12 -11.09
C ASN A 205 -5.12 -11.44 -11.82
N PHE A 206 -6.12 -10.55 -11.69
CA PHE A 206 -7.35 -10.63 -12.47
C PHE A 206 -7.01 -10.87 -13.94
N SER A 207 -7.71 -11.80 -14.60
CA SER A 207 -7.62 -12.11 -16.03
C SER A 207 -6.39 -12.86 -16.53
N HIS A 208 -5.43 -13.28 -15.70
CA HIS A 208 -4.23 -13.91 -16.24
C HIS A 208 -4.53 -15.19 -17.03
N GLY A 209 -5.19 -16.18 -16.41
CA GLY A 209 -5.58 -17.39 -17.12
C GLY A 209 -6.58 -17.15 -18.25
N CYS A 210 -7.48 -16.16 -18.14
CA CYS A 210 -8.37 -15.77 -19.23
C CYS A 210 -7.59 -15.26 -20.47
N GLY A 211 -6.60 -14.40 -20.26
CA GLY A 211 -5.74 -13.85 -21.31
C GLY A 211 -4.89 -14.93 -22.00
N THR A 212 -4.21 -15.78 -21.22
CA THR A 212 -3.35 -16.85 -21.76
C THR A 212 -4.17 -17.93 -22.49
N LEU A 213 -5.36 -18.27 -21.96
CA LEU A 213 -6.31 -19.19 -22.61
C LEU A 213 -6.83 -18.63 -23.93
N GLY A 214 -7.09 -17.32 -23.99
CA GLY A 214 -7.47 -16.61 -25.21
C GLY A 214 -6.41 -16.73 -26.31
N ILE A 215 -5.13 -16.49 -25.98
CA ILE A 215 -4.02 -16.65 -26.94
C ILE A 215 -3.86 -18.12 -27.36
N LEU A 216 -4.03 -19.07 -26.42
CA LEU A 216 -3.87 -20.50 -26.69
C LEU A 216 -4.91 -21.03 -27.66
N ALA A 217 -6.20 -20.86 -27.35
CA ALA A 217 -7.30 -21.52 -28.06
C ALA A 217 -8.57 -20.67 -28.11
N GLY A 218 -8.44 -19.34 -28.00
CA GLY A 218 -9.59 -18.45 -27.88
C GLY A 218 -10.54 -18.51 -29.07
N ALA A 219 -11.85 -18.55 -28.77
CA ALA A 219 -12.89 -18.49 -29.78
C ALA A 219 -12.97 -17.09 -30.43
N ALA A 220 -13.64 -17.02 -31.58
CA ALA A 220 -13.90 -15.77 -32.27
C ALA A 220 -14.82 -14.88 -31.41
N VAL A 221 -14.33 -13.69 -31.07
CA VAL A 221 -15.09 -12.65 -30.38
C VAL A 221 -15.79 -11.77 -31.42
N PRO A 222 -17.09 -11.44 -31.27
CA PRO A 222 -17.78 -10.56 -32.21
C PRO A 222 -17.03 -9.24 -32.43
N GLY A 223 -16.83 -8.87 -33.69
CA GLY A 223 -16.13 -7.63 -34.07
C GLY A 223 -14.60 -7.72 -34.07
N LEU A 224 -14.01 -8.87 -33.70
CA LEU A 224 -12.57 -9.10 -33.67
C LEU A 224 -12.16 -10.25 -34.61
N LYS A 225 -10.91 -10.23 -35.10
CA LYS A 225 -10.34 -11.38 -35.80
C LYS A 225 -10.06 -12.51 -34.80
N PRO A 226 -10.21 -13.80 -35.19
CA PRO A 226 -9.78 -14.93 -34.38
C PRO A 226 -8.28 -14.84 -34.09
N PHE A 227 -7.88 -15.11 -32.84
CA PHE A 227 -6.47 -14.99 -32.42
C PHE A 227 -5.90 -16.22 -31.71
N GLY A 228 -6.72 -17.20 -31.34
CA GLY A 228 -6.26 -18.45 -30.74
C GLY A 228 -5.27 -19.21 -31.64
N CYS A 229 -4.18 -19.71 -31.05
CA CYS A 229 -3.13 -20.45 -31.77
C CYS A 229 -3.58 -21.87 -32.18
N ALA A 230 -4.37 -22.53 -31.35
CA ALA A 230 -4.95 -23.86 -31.57
C ALA A 230 -6.46 -23.84 -31.25
N PRO A 231 -7.29 -23.17 -32.07
CA PRO A 231 -8.68 -22.83 -31.74
C PRO A 231 -9.64 -24.02 -31.61
N ASN A 232 -9.26 -25.19 -32.14
CA ASN A 232 -10.06 -26.42 -32.09
C ASN A 232 -9.46 -27.49 -31.15
N ALA A 233 -8.41 -27.17 -30.41
CA ALA A 233 -7.88 -28.06 -29.39
C ALA A 233 -8.88 -28.24 -28.24
N GLU A 234 -8.90 -29.44 -27.66
CA GLU A 234 -9.65 -29.69 -26.44
C GLU A 234 -8.87 -29.15 -25.24
N ILE A 235 -9.47 -28.24 -24.47
CA ILE A 235 -8.79 -27.58 -23.35
C ILE A 235 -9.31 -28.13 -22.03
N VAL A 236 -8.41 -28.67 -21.21
CA VAL A 236 -8.67 -29.06 -19.82
C VAL A 236 -8.22 -27.92 -18.90
N PRO A 237 -9.15 -27.14 -18.31
CA PRO A 237 -8.76 -26.06 -17.42
C PRO A 237 -8.40 -26.60 -16.04
N VAL A 238 -7.19 -26.29 -15.56
CA VAL A 238 -6.68 -26.71 -14.26
C VAL A 238 -6.27 -25.47 -13.48
N ARG A 239 -7.07 -25.10 -12.47
CA ARG A 239 -6.81 -23.94 -11.62
C ARG A 239 -5.82 -24.32 -10.52
N VAL A 240 -4.65 -23.69 -10.53
CA VAL A 240 -3.52 -24.00 -9.61
C VAL A 240 -3.06 -22.80 -8.78
N ALA A 241 -3.55 -21.59 -9.07
CA ALA A 241 -3.12 -20.36 -8.43
C ALA A 241 -4.23 -19.30 -8.35
N ASN A 242 -4.14 -18.39 -7.37
CA ASN A 242 -4.91 -17.14 -7.35
C ASN A 242 -4.20 -16.01 -8.12
N SER A 243 -2.88 -16.11 -8.29
CA SER A 243 -2.03 -15.21 -9.07
C SER A 243 -0.73 -15.93 -9.47
N VAL A 244 -0.08 -15.51 -10.56
CA VAL A 244 1.21 -16.08 -11.02
C VAL A 244 2.37 -15.84 -10.06
N VAL A 245 2.14 -15.11 -8.98
CA VAL A 245 3.08 -14.81 -7.88
C VAL A 245 2.46 -15.09 -6.50
N LEU A 246 1.36 -15.85 -6.43
CA LEU A 246 0.72 -16.35 -5.21
C LEU A 246 0.16 -17.75 -5.46
N PHE A 247 1.02 -18.76 -5.35
CA PHE A 247 0.67 -20.17 -5.45
C PHE A 247 1.58 -21.04 -4.58
N SER A 248 1.08 -22.18 -4.09
CA SER A 248 1.88 -23.13 -3.30
C SER A 248 2.52 -24.21 -4.18
N ASN A 249 3.67 -24.72 -3.74
CA ASN A 249 4.36 -25.85 -4.41
C ASN A 249 3.42 -27.05 -4.59
N SER A 250 2.64 -27.35 -3.56
CA SER A 250 1.65 -28.43 -3.56
C SER A 250 0.60 -28.31 -4.67
N SER A 251 0.15 -27.11 -5.02
CA SER A 251 -0.92 -26.90 -6.01
C SER A 251 -0.45 -27.19 -7.44
N ILE A 252 0.79 -26.79 -7.78
CA ILE A 252 1.41 -27.13 -9.08
C ILE A 252 1.69 -28.64 -9.16
N ALA A 253 2.27 -29.22 -8.10
CA ALA A 253 2.57 -30.65 -8.04
C ALA A 253 1.30 -31.50 -8.27
N ARG A 254 0.19 -31.16 -7.59
CA ARG A 254 -1.12 -31.81 -7.77
C ARG A 254 -1.71 -31.58 -9.16
N GLY A 255 -1.53 -30.39 -9.73
CA GLY A 255 -1.93 -30.09 -11.11
C GLY A 255 -1.25 -31.01 -12.13
N LEU A 256 0.07 -31.18 -12.00
CA LEU A 256 0.85 -32.04 -12.89
C LEU A 256 0.52 -33.54 -12.68
N ASP A 257 0.31 -33.98 -11.44
CA ASP A 257 -0.12 -35.36 -11.14
C ASP A 257 -1.54 -35.65 -11.67
N TYR A 258 -2.44 -34.67 -11.66
CA TYR A 258 -3.75 -34.82 -12.28
C TYR A 258 -3.63 -35.00 -13.79
N VAL A 259 -2.76 -34.24 -14.46
CA VAL A 259 -2.47 -34.45 -15.89
C VAL A 259 -1.92 -35.86 -16.13
N HIS A 260 -1.00 -36.32 -15.28
CA HIS A 260 -0.45 -37.68 -15.38
C HIS A 260 -1.53 -38.74 -15.19
N THR A 261 -2.46 -38.54 -14.24
CA THR A 261 -3.64 -39.41 -14.03
C THR A 261 -4.49 -39.51 -15.30
N LEU A 262 -4.75 -38.38 -15.97
CA LEU A 262 -5.52 -38.37 -17.22
C LEU A 262 -4.83 -39.11 -18.36
N CYS A 263 -3.50 -39.23 -18.34
CA CYS A 263 -2.71 -39.96 -19.33
C CYS A 263 -2.77 -41.49 -19.17
N ALA A 264 -3.37 -42.00 -18.09
CA ALA A 264 -3.55 -43.44 -17.88
C ALA A 264 -4.58 -44.07 -18.85
N SER A 265 -5.42 -43.27 -19.50
CA SER A 265 -6.41 -43.71 -20.49
C SER A 265 -6.29 -42.89 -21.77
N GLU A 266 -6.40 -43.55 -22.93
CA GLU A 266 -6.36 -42.88 -24.23
C GLU A 266 -7.49 -41.86 -24.38
N ALA A 267 -8.68 -42.15 -23.84
CA ALA A 267 -9.85 -41.27 -23.93
C ALA A 267 -9.62 -39.89 -23.28
N THR A 268 -8.81 -39.84 -22.21
CA THR A 268 -8.52 -38.63 -21.42
C THR A 268 -7.10 -38.13 -21.59
N ARG A 269 -6.26 -38.79 -22.40
CA ARG A 269 -4.85 -38.46 -22.58
C ARG A 269 -4.63 -36.98 -22.89
N VAL A 270 -3.77 -36.34 -22.13
CA VAL A 270 -3.28 -34.99 -22.39
C VAL A 270 -2.00 -35.10 -23.23
N HIS A 271 -1.84 -34.20 -24.19
CA HIS A 271 -0.69 -34.20 -25.10
C HIS A 271 0.26 -33.04 -24.80
N VAL A 272 -0.30 -31.90 -24.41
CA VAL A 272 0.45 -30.68 -24.12
C VAL A 272 -0.01 -30.09 -22.79
N VAL A 273 0.93 -29.56 -22.01
CA VAL A 273 0.67 -28.70 -20.85
C VAL A 273 1.12 -27.29 -21.20
N SER A 274 0.24 -26.31 -21.00
CA SER A 274 0.56 -24.88 -21.08
C SER A 274 0.45 -24.29 -19.68
N MET A 275 1.56 -23.77 -19.14
CA MET A 275 1.59 -23.17 -17.81
C MET A 275 2.36 -21.84 -17.81
N SER A 276 1.62 -20.73 -17.76
CA SER A 276 2.18 -19.38 -17.85
C SER A 276 2.59 -18.80 -16.49
N MET A 277 3.26 -19.59 -15.66
CA MET A 277 3.76 -19.20 -14.33
C MET A 277 4.99 -20.01 -13.92
N GLY A 278 5.72 -19.53 -12.91
CA GLY A 278 6.89 -20.22 -12.38
C GLY A 278 7.44 -19.59 -11.10
N GLY A 279 8.28 -20.35 -10.39
CA GLY A 279 8.73 -20.06 -9.04
C GLY A 279 10.10 -20.65 -8.72
N LEU A 280 10.34 -20.80 -7.42
CA LEU A 280 11.53 -21.44 -6.85
C LEU A 280 11.55 -22.95 -7.16
N PRO A 281 12.73 -23.58 -7.16
CA PRO A 281 12.87 -25.02 -7.40
C PRO A 281 12.14 -25.87 -6.34
N SER A 282 11.54 -26.99 -6.78
CA SER A 282 10.90 -28.01 -5.95
C SER A 282 11.22 -29.40 -6.51
N ASP A 283 11.63 -30.32 -5.65
CA ASP A 283 11.94 -31.70 -6.05
C ASP A 283 10.67 -32.48 -6.42
N ALA A 284 9.54 -32.16 -5.76
CA ALA A 284 8.24 -32.71 -6.13
C ALA A 284 7.85 -32.31 -7.57
N TRP A 285 8.13 -31.07 -7.99
CA TRP A 285 7.90 -30.67 -9.39
C TRP A 285 8.79 -31.44 -10.36
N ALA A 286 10.05 -31.68 -10.02
CA ALA A 286 10.97 -32.44 -10.86
C ALA A 286 10.45 -33.86 -11.10
N ASP A 287 9.99 -34.57 -10.06
CA ASP A 287 9.39 -35.90 -10.19
C ASP A 287 8.13 -35.91 -11.06
N ALA A 288 7.25 -34.91 -10.89
CA ALA A 288 6.03 -34.80 -11.69
C ALA A 288 6.35 -34.52 -13.18
N ILE A 289 7.29 -33.63 -13.46
CA ILE A 289 7.76 -33.33 -14.84
C ILE A 289 8.42 -34.55 -15.46
N ASN A 290 9.26 -35.26 -14.71
CA ASN A 290 9.87 -36.50 -15.16
C ASN A 290 8.80 -37.52 -15.57
N ALA A 291 7.78 -37.72 -14.75
CA ALA A 291 6.68 -38.65 -15.05
C ALA A 291 5.87 -38.23 -16.30
N LEU A 292 5.56 -36.94 -16.45
CA LEU A 292 4.85 -36.42 -17.64
C LEU A 292 5.66 -36.60 -18.93
N TYR A 293 6.98 -36.37 -18.87
CA TYR A 293 7.88 -36.60 -19.98
C TYR A 293 7.88 -38.08 -20.42
N GLU A 294 7.95 -39.00 -19.46
CA GLU A 294 7.86 -40.44 -19.76
C GLU A 294 6.47 -40.85 -20.30
N ALA A 295 5.40 -40.16 -19.87
CA ALA A 295 4.04 -40.35 -20.38
C ALA A 295 3.81 -39.75 -21.78
N GLY A 296 4.78 -38.99 -22.31
CA GLY A 296 4.72 -38.39 -23.64
C GLY A 296 3.99 -37.05 -23.72
N VAL A 297 3.92 -36.33 -22.59
CA VAL A 297 3.29 -35.02 -22.50
C VAL A 297 4.34 -33.92 -22.74
N VAL A 298 4.08 -33.04 -23.70
CA VAL A 298 4.93 -31.86 -23.96
C VAL A 298 4.58 -30.77 -22.96
N VAL A 299 5.52 -30.42 -22.08
CA VAL A 299 5.30 -29.36 -21.09
C VAL A 299 5.95 -28.05 -21.55
N VAL A 300 5.15 -26.99 -21.63
CA VAL A 300 5.58 -25.65 -22.04
C VAL A 300 5.25 -24.66 -20.92
N THR A 301 6.27 -23.92 -20.48
CA THR A 301 6.10 -23.00 -19.35
C THR A 301 6.82 -21.67 -19.55
N ALA A 302 6.29 -20.61 -18.96
CA ALA A 302 6.87 -19.27 -19.06
C ALA A 302 8.28 -19.22 -18.48
N ALA A 303 9.21 -18.57 -19.18
CA ALA A 303 10.58 -18.41 -18.69
C ALA A 303 10.68 -17.56 -17.40
N GLY A 304 9.68 -16.72 -17.11
CA GLY A 304 9.69 -15.76 -16.02
C GLY A 304 9.82 -14.33 -16.55
N ASN A 305 9.65 -13.34 -15.67
CA ASN A 305 9.81 -11.92 -16.00
C ASN A 305 10.62 -11.21 -14.92
N ASN A 306 11.33 -10.17 -15.31
CA ASN A 306 12.17 -9.35 -14.45
C ASN A 306 12.04 -7.86 -14.78
N TYR A 307 12.51 -7.02 -13.87
CA TYR A 307 12.78 -5.60 -14.11
C TYR A 307 14.26 -5.37 -13.80
N SER A 308 15.04 -4.88 -14.77
CA SER A 308 16.49 -4.75 -14.63
C SER A 308 17.18 -6.02 -14.14
N ASN A 309 16.79 -7.18 -14.66
CA ASN A 309 17.38 -8.48 -14.30
C ASN A 309 17.18 -8.91 -12.84
N ALA A 310 16.28 -8.24 -12.09
CA ALA A 310 15.93 -8.57 -10.71
C ALA A 310 14.52 -9.21 -10.60
N PRO A 311 14.31 -10.17 -9.67
CA PRO A 311 15.32 -10.73 -8.74
C PRO A 311 16.27 -11.72 -9.43
N THR A 312 15.89 -12.26 -10.58
CA THR A 312 16.78 -13.02 -11.47
C THR A 312 16.38 -12.80 -12.91
N ARG A 313 17.35 -12.73 -13.81
CA ARG A 313 17.11 -12.81 -15.26
C ARG A 313 17.02 -14.24 -15.77
N PHE A 314 17.43 -15.22 -14.98
CA PHE A 314 17.45 -16.61 -15.42
C PHE A 314 16.06 -17.23 -15.46
N VAL A 315 15.88 -18.20 -16.35
CA VAL A 315 14.66 -18.99 -16.47
C VAL A 315 14.27 -19.58 -15.10
N VAL A 316 13.00 -19.41 -14.70
CA VAL A 316 12.45 -19.89 -13.42
C VAL A 316 11.98 -21.34 -13.49
N TYR A 317 11.66 -21.98 -12.35
CA TYR A 317 11.13 -23.35 -12.34
C TYR A 317 9.60 -23.38 -12.53
N PRO A 318 9.03 -24.40 -13.18
CA PRO A 318 9.68 -25.57 -13.77
C PRO A 318 10.25 -25.35 -15.18
N ALA A 319 10.18 -24.15 -15.77
CA ALA A 319 10.76 -23.88 -17.10
C ALA A 319 12.26 -24.20 -17.18
N ARG A 320 12.96 -24.11 -16.05
CA ARG A 320 14.38 -24.45 -15.93
C ARG A 320 14.67 -25.95 -16.00
N PHE A 321 13.70 -26.83 -15.81
CA PHE A 321 13.89 -28.27 -16.02
C PHE A 321 14.14 -28.58 -17.49
N GLY A 322 15.13 -29.43 -17.78
CA GLY A 322 15.58 -29.80 -19.13
C GLY A 322 14.52 -30.52 -19.96
N ARG A 323 13.56 -31.19 -19.32
CA ARG A 323 12.39 -31.84 -19.96
C ARG A 323 11.23 -30.87 -20.23
N VAL A 324 11.36 -29.60 -19.87
CA VAL A 324 10.37 -28.55 -20.10
C VAL A 324 10.85 -27.61 -21.20
N ILE A 325 9.94 -27.19 -22.08
CA ILE A 325 10.19 -26.13 -23.05
C ILE A 325 9.99 -24.78 -22.36
N ALA A 326 11.06 -24.01 -22.21
CA ALA A 326 10.99 -22.65 -21.68
C ALA A 326 10.57 -21.66 -22.78
N ALA A 327 9.47 -20.95 -22.56
CA ALA A 327 9.01 -19.91 -23.48
C ALA A 327 9.62 -18.55 -23.11
N CYS A 328 10.63 -18.13 -23.89
CA CYS A 328 11.23 -16.79 -23.85
C CYS A 328 10.39 -15.80 -24.69
N GLY A 329 10.73 -14.52 -24.64
CA GLY A 329 10.01 -13.47 -25.38
C GLY A 329 10.83 -12.82 -26.50
N VAL A 330 10.16 -12.45 -27.59
CA VAL A 330 10.72 -11.65 -28.70
C VAL A 330 9.73 -10.59 -29.16
N MET A 331 10.22 -9.38 -29.44
CA MET A 331 9.39 -8.24 -29.83
C MET A 331 9.13 -8.20 -31.35
N ALA A 332 8.27 -7.28 -31.80
CA ALA A 332 7.84 -7.18 -33.20
C ALA A 332 8.94 -6.75 -34.20
N ASP A 333 10.06 -6.22 -33.70
CA ASP A 333 11.24 -5.90 -34.51
C ASP A 333 12.24 -7.07 -34.61
N GLY A 334 11.96 -8.19 -33.94
CA GLY A 334 12.83 -9.36 -33.87
C GLY A 334 13.88 -9.29 -32.77
N HIS A 335 13.96 -8.20 -32.00
CA HIS A 335 14.85 -8.11 -30.86
C HIS A 335 14.29 -8.86 -29.64
N PRO A 336 15.16 -9.46 -28.79
CA PRO A 336 14.70 -10.16 -27.61
C PRO A 336 13.89 -9.28 -26.67
N TYR A 337 12.85 -9.85 -26.05
CA TYR A 337 12.16 -9.24 -24.92
C TYR A 337 12.99 -9.44 -23.64
N ALA A 338 14.21 -8.91 -23.64
CA ALA A 338 15.21 -9.08 -22.59
C ALA A 338 16.03 -7.80 -22.40
N ASN A 339 16.68 -7.64 -21.24
CA ASN A 339 17.60 -6.52 -20.98
C ASN A 339 17.01 -5.11 -21.25
N LEU A 340 15.71 -4.94 -20.98
CA LEU A 340 14.99 -3.69 -21.24
C LEU A 340 15.24 -2.65 -20.14
N PRO A 341 14.99 -1.34 -20.40
CA PRO A 341 15.19 -0.27 -19.43
C PRO A 341 14.46 -0.48 -18.09
N PRO A 342 14.93 0.10 -16.97
CA PRO A 342 14.50 -0.28 -15.61
C PRO A 342 13.00 -0.20 -15.26
N LYS A 343 12.23 0.61 -16.00
CA LYS A 343 10.78 0.76 -15.80
C LYS A 343 9.95 -0.21 -16.64
N ARG A 344 10.59 -1.02 -17.49
CA ARG A 344 9.94 -1.97 -18.40
C ARG A 344 10.13 -3.39 -17.92
N MET A 345 9.06 -4.17 -17.98
CA MET A 345 9.14 -5.60 -17.76
C MET A 345 9.88 -6.24 -18.94
N ALA A 346 10.85 -7.09 -18.63
CA ALA A 346 11.56 -7.94 -19.56
C ALA A 346 11.29 -9.41 -19.23
N GLY A 347 11.48 -10.29 -20.20
CA GLY A 347 11.43 -11.73 -20.02
C GLY A 347 12.75 -12.26 -19.47
N ASN A 348 12.66 -13.34 -18.70
CA ASN A 348 13.82 -14.11 -18.29
C ASN A 348 14.35 -14.95 -19.44
N TYR A 349 15.66 -15.20 -19.43
CA TYR A 349 16.39 -15.98 -20.41
C TYR A 349 17.62 -16.61 -19.76
N GLY A 350 18.25 -17.56 -20.44
CA GLY A 350 19.40 -18.27 -19.90
C GLY A 350 19.09 -19.05 -18.60
N PRO A 351 20.11 -19.55 -17.88
CA PRO A 351 21.52 -19.49 -18.23
C PRO A 351 21.82 -20.28 -19.51
N GLN A 352 23.04 -20.19 -20.05
CA GLN A 352 23.47 -20.88 -21.28
C GLN A 352 23.04 -22.37 -21.38
N SER A 353 23.01 -23.10 -20.26
CA SER A 353 22.54 -24.49 -20.23
C SER A 353 21.09 -24.68 -20.66
N LYS A 354 20.27 -23.63 -20.59
CA LYS A 354 18.85 -23.61 -21.00
C LYS A 354 18.62 -23.17 -22.42
N THR A 355 19.60 -22.55 -23.09
CA THR A 355 19.49 -22.15 -24.50
C THR A 355 19.09 -23.32 -25.40
N LEU A 356 19.52 -24.54 -25.05
CA LEU A 356 19.18 -25.81 -25.73
C LEU A 356 17.81 -26.40 -25.36
N THR A 357 16.97 -25.68 -24.64
CA THR A 357 15.62 -26.15 -24.26
C THR A 357 14.60 -25.01 -24.24
N ALA A 358 15.02 -23.81 -24.64
CA ALA A 358 14.21 -22.60 -24.67
C ALA A 358 13.91 -22.20 -26.13
N ILE A 359 12.78 -21.54 -26.34
CA ILE A 359 12.40 -20.95 -27.63
C ILE A 359 11.67 -19.63 -27.36
N ALA A 360 11.92 -18.60 -28.17
CA ALA A 360 11.24 -17.32 -28.04
C ALA A 360 9.95 -17.28 -28.86
N ALA A 361 8.88 -16.76 -28.25
CA ALA A 361 7.65 -16.41 -28.95
C ALA A 361 7.24 -14.96 -28.65
N TYR A 362 6.25 -14.47 -29.38
CA TYR A 362 6.08 -13.05 -29.62
C TYR A 362 5.39 -12.34 -28.44
N THR A 363 6.03 -11.31 -27.90
CA THR A 363 5.57 -10.49 -26.76
C THR A 363 6.44 -9.22 -26.67
N PRO A 364 5.94 -8.06 -26.22
CA PRO A 364 4.61 -7.75 -25.69
C PRO A 364 3.64 -7.34 -26.80
N ASN A 365 2.54 -6.65 -26.50
CA ASN A 365 1.59 -6.12 -27.48
C ASN A 365 0.79 -7.21 -28.24
N VAL A 366 0.41 -8.28 -27.55
CA VAL A 366 -0.46 -9.34 -28.10
C VAL A 366 -1.88 -9.30 -27.48
N PRO A 367 -2.88 -9.95 -28.08
CA PRO A 367 -4.26 -9.95 -27.55
C PRO A 367 -4.35 -10.51 -26.13
N TRP A 368 -5.15 -9.88 -25.29
CA TRP A 368 -5.37 -10.24 -23.89
C TRP A 368 -6.85 -10.09 -23.52
N ALA A 369 -7.54 -11.22 -23.31
CA ALA A 369 -8.95 -11.23 -22.94
C ALA A 369 -9.16 -10.68 -21.53
N ARG A 370 -10.08 -9.72 -21.37
CA ARG A 370 -10.33 -9.05 -20.10
C ARG A 370 -11.38 -9.81 -19.29
N PHE A 371 -11.02 -10.24 -18.09
CA PHE A 371 -11.93 -10.94 -17.19
C PHE A 371 -13.11 -10.05 -16.75
N GLY A 372 -14.30 -10.63 -16.67
CA GLY A 372 -15.52 -9.97 -16.21
C GLY A 372 -16.21 -9.10 -17.27
N VAL A 373 -15.66 -8.99 -18.48
CA VAL A 373 -16.25 -8.21 -19.58
C VAL A 373 -16.39 -9.06 -20.85
N PRO A 374 -17.60 -9.47 -21.26
CA PRO A 374 -17.77 -10.55 -22.22
C PRO A 374 -17.03 -10.44 -23.56
N THR A 375 -16.79 -9.24 -24.09
CA THR A 375 -16.29 -9.05 -25.47
C THR A 375 -15.01 -8.24 -25.56
N ILE A 376 -14.37 -7.88 -24.45
CA ILE A 376 -13.23 -6.94 -24.49
C ILE A 376 -11.91 -7.69 -24.50
N VAL A 377 -11.13 -7.44 -25.55
CA VAL A 377 -9.75 -7.91 -25.70
C VAL A 377 -8.85 -6.69 -25.85
N ASP A 378 -7.89 -6.54 -24.95
CA ASP A 378 -6.83 -5.53 -25.05
C ASP A 378 -5.68 -6.05 -25.90
N PHE A 379 -4.96 -5.17 -26.58
CA PHE A 379 -3.80 -5.55 -27.41
C PHE A 379 -2.47 -5.16 -26.76
N ASP A 380 -2.44 -5.10 -25.43
CA ASP A 380 -1.27 -4.77 -24.62
C ASP A 380 -0.71 -5.99 -23.86
N GLY A 381 -1.13 -7.22 -24.17
CA GLY A 381 -0.65 -8.47 -23.57
C GLY A 381 0.89 -8.54 -23.55
N ASN A 382 1.49 -8.71 -22.38
CA ASN A 382 2.94 -8.68 -22.22
C ASN A 382 3.49 -9.84 -21.36
N GLY A 383 4.81 -9.94 -21.26
CA GLY A 383 5.50 -10.98 -20.51
C GLY A 383 5.65 -12.30 -21.26
N THR A 384 6.48 -13.19 -20.70
CA THR A 384 6.68 -14.57 -21.19
C THR A 384 5.41 -15.44 -21.05
N SER A 385 4.47 -15.03 -20.20
CA SER A 385 3.12 -15.59 -20.11
C SER A 385 2.32 -15.48 -21.40
N SER A 386 2.58 -14.45 -22.21
CA SER A 386 1.96 -14.26 -23.53
C SER A 386 2.61 -15.11 -24.63
N ALA A 387 3.89 -15.44 -24.45
CA ALA A 387 4.67 -16.29 -25.38
C ALA A 387 4.37 -17.79 -25.21
N THR A 388 4.22 -18.23 -23.96
CA THR A 388 3.93 -19.64 -23.57
C THR A 388 2.77 -20.29 -24.34
N PRO A 389 1.56 -19.70 -24.42
CA PRO A 389 0.43 -20.31 -25.12
C PRO A 389 0.65 -20.43 -26.63
N GLN A 390 1.52 -19.60 -27.23
CA GLN A 390 1.86 -19.70 -28.65
C GLN A 390 2.71 -20.96 -28.91
N VAL A 391 3.72 -21.21 -28.07
CA VAL A 391 4.56 -22.41 -28.18
C VAL A 391 3.74 -23.68 -27.95
N ALA A 392 2.86 -23.69 -26.95
CA ALA A 392 1.95 -24.80 -26.70
C ALA A 392 0.95 -25.02 -27.86
N GLY A 393 0.43 -23.93 -28.44
CA GLY A 393 -0.42 -23.98 -29.62
C GLY A 393 0.30 -24.59 -30.82
N ALA A 394 1.52 -24.15 -31.12
CA ALA A 394 2.32 -24.70 -32.22
C ALA A 394 2.64 -26.20 -32.04
N ALA A 395 2.92 -26.63 -30.81
CA ALA A 395 3.05 -28.05 -30.49
C ALA A 395 1.76 -28.83 -30.82
N ALA A 396 0.60 -28.29 -30.44
CA ALA A 396 -0.68 -28.92 -30.73
C ALA A 396 -0.98 -29.01 -32.23
N LEU A 397 -0.69 -27.95 -33.01
CA LEU A 397 -0.83 -27.99 -34.47
C LEU A 397 0.04 -29.09 -35.10
N TRP A 398 1.27 -29.23 -34.62
CA TRP A 398 2.17 -30.27 -35.11
C TRP A 398 1.66 -31.69 -34.78
N ILE A 399 1.20 -31.90 -33.55
CA ILE A 399 0.66 -33.20 -33.10
C ILE A 399 -0.59 -33.59 -33.89
N GLU A 400 -1.49 -32.64 -34.18
CA GLU A 400 -2.68 -32.87 -35.01
C GLU A 400 -2.29 -33.43 -36.39
N LYS A 401 -1.34 -32.76 -37.07
CA LYS A 401 -0.95 -33.14 -38.43
C LYS A 401 -0.17 -34.45 -38.50
N HIS A 402 0.68 -34.72 -37.52
CA HIS A 402 1.55 -35.90 -37.48
C HIS A 402 1.06 -36.96 -36.49
N ARG A 403 -0.26 -37.01 -36.27
CA ARG A 403 -0.86 -37.81 -35.19
C ARG A 403 -0.53 -39.29 -35.28
N ALA A 404 -0.58 -39.86 -36.49
CA ALA A 404 -0.28 -41.26 -36.71
C ALA A 404 1.16 -41.62 -36.30
N GLN A 405 2.13 -40.78 -36.64
CA GLN A 405 3.54 -40.97 -36.29
C GLN A 405 3.77 -40.71 -34.80
N PHE A 406 3.13 -39.67 -34.24
CA PHE A 406 3.18 -39.34 -32.81
C PHE A 406 2.70 -40.51 -31.95
N ASP A 407 1.56 -41.11 -32.29
CA ASP A 407 1.01 -42.25 -31.56
C ASP A 407 1.84 -43.52 -31.74
N ALA A 408 2.46 -43.70 -32.92
CA ALA A 408 3.30 -44.86 -33.25
C ALA A 408 4.62 -44.91 -32.47
N TYR A 409 5.08 -43.82 -31.84
CA TYR A 409 6.26 -43.90 -30.99
C TYR A 409 5.99 -44.79 -29.76
N PRO A 410 6.83 -45.82 -29.53
CA PRO A 410 6.58 -46.82 -28.50
C PRO A 410 6.83 -46.33 -27.07
N GLN A 411 7.60 -45.26 -26.91
CA GLN A 411 7.99 -44.70 -25.61
C GLN A 411 7.55 -43.24 -25.58
N GLY A 412 6.95 -42.80 -24.48
CA GLY A 412 6.37 -41.45 -24.40
C GLY A 412 7.40 -40.35 -24.62
N TRP A 413 8.61 -40.49 -24.10
CA TRP A 413 9.67 -39.48 -24.29
C TRP A 413 10.00 -39.20 -25.77
N LEU A 414 9.89 -40.19 -26.66
CA LEU A 414 10.11 -39.99 -28.10
C LEU A 414 9.09 -39.02 -28.70
N ARG A 415 7.85 -39.06 -28.21
CA ARG A 415 6.78 -38.15 -28.61
C ARG A 415 7.12 -36.71 -28.28
N VAL A 416 7.66 -36.48 -27.08
CA VAL A 416 8.09 -35.16 -26.62
C VAL A 416 9.25 -34.64 -27.47
N GLU A 417 10.28 -35.47 -27.68
CA GLU A 417 11.47 -35.06 -28.44
C GLU A 417 11.17 -34.84 -29.93
N ALA A 418 10.22 -35.58 -30.51
CA ALA A 418 9.78 -35.35 -31.88
C ALA A 418 9.16 -33.96 -32.06
N VAL A 419 8.29 -33.55 -31.13
CA VAL A 419 7.67 -32.21 -31.13
C VAL A 419 8.73 -31.14 -30.89
N ARG A 420 9.60 -31.31 -29.89
CA ARG A 420 10.70 -30.36 -29.59
C ARG A 420 11.58 -30.15 -30.81
N LYS A 421 11.98 -31.24 -31.47
CA LYS A 421 12.82 -31.18 -32.67
C LYS A 421 12.13 -30.42 -33.80
N ALA A 422 10.85 -30.67 -34.06
CA ALA A 422 10.10 -29.93 -35.09
C ALA A 422 10.03 -28.43 -34.80
N LEU A 423 9.75 -28.04 -33.55
CA LEU A 423 9.73 -26.63 -33.14
C LEU A 423 11.12 -26.00 -33.26
N PHE A 424 12.16 -26.61 -32.70
CA PHE A 424 13.51 -26.04 -32.65
C PHE A 424 14.22 -25.98 -34.01
N ASP A 425 14.05 -27.00 -34.87
CA ASP A 425 14.63 -27.02 -36.22
C ASP A 425 13.90 -26.08 -37.20
N SER A 426 12.72 -25.60 -36.84
CA SER A 426 11.94 -24.64 -37.62
C SER A 426 12.09 -23.20 -37.14
N ALA A 427 12.65 -22.99 -35.94
CA ALA A 427 12.78 -21.68 -35.32
C ALA A 427 13.68 -20.76 -36.16
N ALA A 428 13.19 -19.54 -36.41
CA ALA A 428 13.95 -18.51 -37.10
C ALA A 428 15.09 -18.01 -36.20
N LYS A 429 16.32 -17.96 -36.72
CA LYS A 429 17.48 -17.49 -35.96
C LYS A 429 17.52 -15.97 -35.93
N GLY A 430 17.79 -15.40 -34.76
CA GLY A 430 18.07 -13.98 -34.60
C GLY A 430 19.54 -13.64 -34.88
N ALA A 431 19.99 -12.46 -34.48
CA ALA A 431 21.41 -12.13 -34.50
C ALA A 431 22.19 -13.08 -33.59
N ALA A 432 23.44 -13.39 -33.94
CA ALA A 432 24.28 -14.30 -33.13
C ALA A 432 24.49 -13.80 -31.69
N ALA A 433 24.46 -12.47 -31.49
CA ALA A 433 24.55 -11.84 -30.18
C ALA A 433 23.32 -12.07 -29.29
N ASP A 434 22.16 -12.40 -29.87
CA ASP A 434 20.88 -12.58 -29.17
C ASP A 434 20.56 -14.06 -28.90
N ALA A 435 21.51 -14.96 -29.16
CA ALA A 435 21.28 -16.40 -29.13
C ALA A 435 20.92 -16.92 -27.73
N GLU A 436 21.46 -16.31 -26.67
CA GLU A 436 21.14 -16.73 -25.30
C GLU A 436 19.70 -16.34 -24.92
N GLU A 437 19.29 -15.13 -25.29
CA GLU A 437 17.98 -14.57 -25.01
C GLU A 437 16.86 -15.27 -25.80
N LEU A 438 17.13 -15.62 -27.06
CA LEU A 438 16.17 -16.25 -27.95
C LEU A 438 16.11 -17.78 -27.81
N GLY A 439 17.04 -18.40 -27.08
CA GLY A 439 17.14 -19.86 -26.99
C GLY A 439 17.46 -20.47 -28.36
N TYR A 440 16.65 -21.44 -28.79
CA TYR A 440 16.75 -21.99 -30.15
C TYR A 440 16.37 -21.01 -31.25
N GLY A 441 15.71 -19.89 -30.95
CA GLY A 441 15.26 -18.91 -31.93
C GLY A 441 13.79 -18.54 -31.77
N MET A 442 13.27 -17.83 -32.76
CA MET A 442 11.89 -17.34 -32.79
C MET A 442 10.94 -18.39 -33.37
N LEU A 443 9.81 -18.61 -32.71
CA LEU A 443 8.80 -19.61 -33.08
C LEU A 443 8.22 -19.36 -34.49
N ARG A 444 8.11 -20.43 -35.29
CA ARG A 444 7.53 -20.42 -36.64
C ARG A 444 6.54 -21.57 -36.81
N ALA A 445 5.25 -21.33 -36.54
CA ALA A 445 4.27 -22.42 -36.41
C ALA A 445 4.00 -23.16 -37.73
N ALA A 446 3.92 -22.46 -38.86
CA ALA A 446 3.70 -23.11 -40.15
C ALA A 446 4.93 -23.89 -40.61
N ASP A 447 6.13 -23.33 -40.39
CA ASP A 447 7.38 -24.00 -40.68
C ASP A 447 7.52 -25.28 -39.83
N ALA A 448 7.22 -25.21 -38.53
CA ALA A 448 7.16 -26.37 -37.63
C ALA A 448 6.17 -27.43 -38.14
N LEU A 449 4.93 -27.02 -38.44
CA LEU A 449 3.87 -27.88 -38.97
C LEU A 449 4.28 -28.60 -40.26
N SER A 450 5.16 -28.01 -41.07
CA SER A 450 5.68 -28.63 -42.30
C SER A 450 6.77 -29.69 -42.04
N ARG A 451 7.44 -29.67 -40.88
CA ARG A 451 8.49 -30.63 -40.52
C ARG A 451 7.90 -32.01 -40.29
N GLN A 452 8.46 -33.01 -40.97
CA GLN A 452 8.12 -34.42 -40.77
C GLN A 452 8.58 -34.92 -39.39
N ALA A 453 7.85 -35.88 -38.82
CA ALA A 453 8.25 -36.57 -37.61
C ALA A 453 9.61 -37.27 -37.78
N ALA A 454 10.56 -36.94 -36.91
CA ALA A 454 11.90 -37.50 -36.97
C ALA A 454 11.91 -38.98 -36.56
N PRO A 455 12.62 -39.87 -37.26
CA PRO A 455 12.70 -41.27 -36.85
C PRO A 455 13.32 -41.40 -35.45
N ALA A 456 12.91 -42.42 -34.69
CA ALA A 456 13.35 -42.62 -33.31
C ALA A 456 14.88 -42.66 -33.15
N SER A 457 15.61 -43.12 -34.17
CA SER A 457 17.08 -43.15 -34.20
C SER A 457 17.75 -41.75 -34.22
N ARG A 458 16.99 -40.68 -34.49
CA ARG A 458 17.46 -39.29 -34.50
C ARG A 458 17.00 -38.48 -33.29
N LEU A 459 16.35 -39.12 -32.32
CA LEU A 459 15.86 -38.49 -31.10
C LEU A 459 16.70 -38.96 -29.92
N ALA A 460 17.08 -38.02 -29.05
CA ALA A 460 17.89 -38.30 -27.86
C ALA A 460 17.04 -38.07 -26.60
N ARG A 461 17.08 -39.04 -25.69
CA ARG A 461 16.35 -38.94 -24.42
C ARG A 461 17.00 -37.90 -23.51
N SER A 462 16.21 -36.96 -23.01
CA SER A 462 16.64 -35.98 -22.04
C SER A 462 16.88 -36.63 -20.67
N ALA A 463 17.95 -36.20 -19.98
CA ALA A 463 18.24 -36.66 -18.63
C ALA A 463 17.07 -36.36 -17.66
N PRO A 464 16.85 -37.18 -16.61
CA PRO A 464 15.91 -36.86 -15.55
C PRO A 464 16.27 -35.54 -14.86
N ASP A 465 15.26 -34.71 -14.64
CA ASP A 465 15.40 -33.44 -13.93
C ASP A 465 15.46 -33.65 -12.41
N ASN A 466 16.15 -32.75 -11.72
CA ASN A 466 16.15 -32.59 -10.27
C ASN A 466 16.22 -31.10 -9.93
N ALA A 467 15.99 -30.77 -8.66
CA ALA A 467 15.94 -29.39 -8.18
C ALA A 467 17.24 -28.95 -7.47
N ASN A 468 18.35 -29.67 -7.69
CA ASN A 468 19.57 -29.54 -6.88
C ASN A 468 20.49 -28.43 -7.37
N PHE A 469 21.16 -27.74 -6.44
CA PHE A 469 22.26 -26.83 -6.74
C PHE A 469 23.57 -27.60 -6.94
N ALA A 470 23.86 -28.03 -8.18
CA ALA A 470 25.02 -28.87 -8.52
C ALA A 470 26.38 -28.30 -8.07
N LEU A 471 26.48 -26.98 -7.87
CA LEU A 471 27.69 -26.30 -7.42
C LEU A 471 27.88 -26.31 -5.89
N LEU A 472 26.93 -26.81 -5.10
CA LEU A 472 27.06 -26.81 -3.63
C LEU A 472 28.30 -27.59 -3.17
N LYS A 473 28.62 -28.71 -3.82
CA LYS A 473 29.84 -29.48 -3.51
C LYS A 473 31.11 -28.67 -3.75
N LEU A 474 31.16 -27.90 -4.85
CA LEU A 474 32.26 -26.97 -5.12
C LEU A 474 32.24 -25.78 -4.15
N LEU A 475 31.06 -25.33 -3.72
CA LEU A 475 30.88 -24.27 -2.74
C LEU A 475 31.44 -24.69 -1.38
N LEU A 476 31.25 -25.95 -0.98
CA LEU A 476 31.71 -26.49 0.30
C LEU A 476 33.16 -27.02 0.25
N GLY A 477 33.68 -27.40 -0.92
CA GLY A 477 35.05 -27.88 -1.15
C GLY A 477 35.20 -29.41 -1.02
N ASP A 478 36.02 -30.02 -1.90
CA ASP A 478 36.08 -31.48 -2.11
C ASP A 478 36.94 -32.28 -1.10
N ALA A 479 37.45 -31.69 -0.01
CA ALA A 479 38.45 -32.37 0.83
C ALA A 479 38.44 -32.07 2.34
N SER A 480 37.31 -31.69 2.96
CA SER A 480 37.27 -31.53 4.42
C SER A 480 36.60 -32.72 5.13
N PRO A 481 37.10 -33.16 6.30
CA PRO A 481 36.38 -34.09 7.20
C PRO A 481 34.97 -33.61 7.59
N GLY A 482 34.64 -32.34 7.30
CA GLY A 482 33.31 -31.75 7.44
C GLY A 482 32.27 -32.24 6.43
N PHE A 483 32.68 -32.76 5.27
CA PHE A 483 31.77 -33.39 4.30
C PHE A 483 31.07 -34.63 4.91
N ALA A 484 31.76 -35.37 5.78
CA ALA A 484 31.21 -36.51 6.51
C ALA A 484 30.29 -36.11 7.69
N ALA A 485 30.45 -34.91 8.26
CA ALA A 485 29.54 -34.37 9.27
C ALA A 485 28.28 -33.75 8.64
N ALA A 486 28.42 -33.08 7.49
CA ALA A 486 27.29 -32.68 6.65
C ALA A 486 26.54 -33.91 6.09
N ALA A 487 27.20 -35.06 5.92
CA ALA A 487 26.56 -36.33 5.55
C ALA A 487 25.64 -36.94 6.63
N GLY A 488 25.66 -36.42 7.87
CA GLY A 488 24.60 -36.69 8.85
C GLY A 488 23.30 -35.91 8.57
N THR A 489 23.41 -34.85 7.76
CA THR A 489 22.31 -34.00 7.28
C THR A 489 21.99 -34.38 5.82
N ASN A 490 20.73 -34.34 5.43
CA ASN A 490 20.35 -34.73 4.07
C ASN A 490 20.90 -33.76 3.00
N MET A 491 21.98 -34.14 2.30
CA MET A 491 22.65 -33.30 1.29
C MET A 491 21.70 -32.80 0.20
N ALA A 492 20.71 -33.60 -0.19
CA ALA A 492 19.72 -33.20 -1.20
C ALA A 492 18.87 -32.00 -0.72
N MET A 493 18.57 -31.92 0.58
CA MET A 493 17.86 -30.78 1.16
C MET A 493 18.72 -29.52 1.18
N LEU A 494 20.02 -29.64 1.51
CA LEU A 494 20.94 -28.50 1.45
C LEU A 494 21.12 -27.99 0.02
N GLU A 495 21.21 -28.88 -0.97
CA GLU A 495 21.27 -28.54 -2.39
C GLU A 495 20.01 -27.80 -2.84
N LEU A 496 18.84 -28.24 -2.40
CA LEU A 496 17.56 -27.62 -2.72
C LEU A 496 17.38 -26.27 -2.02
N GLU A 497 17.68 -26.18 -0.72
CA GLU A 497 17.66 -24.92 0.05
C GLU A 497 18.58 -23.89 -0.60
N THR A 498 19.81 -24.29 -0.94
CA THR A 498 20.78 -23.44 -1.63
C THR A 498 20.23 -22.94 -2.97
N ALA A 499 19.59 -23.81 -3.75
CA ALA A 499 18.97 -23.43 -5.02
C ALA A 499 17.83 -22.41 -4.82
N GLN A 500 16.97 -22.62 -3.81
CA GLN A 500 15.89 -21.68 -3.48
C GLN A 500 16.41 -20.33 -3.00
N VAL A 501 17.43 -20.32 -2.12
CA VAL A 501 18.06 -19.11 -1.61
C VAL A 501 18.74 -18.34 -2.74
N ALA A 502 19.51 -19.02 -3.59
CA ALA A 502 20.20 -18.39 -4.71
C ALA A 502 19.21 -17.78 -5.72
N ALA A 503 18.14 -18.51 -6.08
CA ALA A 503 17.13 -18.03 -7.01
C ALA A 503 16.31 -16.85 -6.45
N LYS A 504 15.96 -16.87 -5.15
CA LYS A 504 15.22 -15.79 -4.47
C LYS A 504 16.05 -14.51 -4.33
N SER A 505 17.37 -14.63 -4.23
CA SER A 505 18.31 -13.54 -3.97
C SER A 505 19.01 -12.98 -5.21
N GLY A 506 18.90 -13.66 -6.34
CA GLY A 506 19.65 -13.33 -7.56
C GLY A 506 21.13 -13.75 -7.51
N LEU A 507 21.57 -14.43 -6.44
CA LEU A 507 22.97 -14.87 -6.30
C LEU A 507 23.38 -15.94 -7.33
N GLU A 508 22.42 -16.54 -8.04
CA GLU A 508 22.69 -17.46 -9.15
C GLU A 508 23.60 -16.83 -10.22
N THR A 509 23.63 -15.50 -10.39
CA THR A 509 24.50 -14.86 -11.39
C THR A 509 25.99 -15.05 -11.07
N LEU A 510 26.34 -15.23 -9.80
CA LEU A 510 27.71 -15.51 -9.37
C LEU A 510 28.19 -16.92 -9.78
N THR A 511 27.27 -17.78 -10.24
CA THR A 511 27.57 -19.15 -10.68
C THR A 511 28.03 -19.25 -12.14
N GLU A 512 27.86 -18.20 -12.94
CA GLU A 512 28.27 -18.18 -14.35
C GLU A 512 29.79 -18.19 -14.53
N THR A 513 30.51 -17.58 -13.58
CA THR A 513 31.97 -17.58 -13.53
C THR A 513 32.41 -18.19 -12.22
N TRP A 514 32.80 -19.47 -12.24
CA TRP A 514 33.25 -20.15 -11.04
C TRP A 514 34.75 -19.89 -10.80
N THR A 515 35.06 -19.05 -9.82
CA THR A 515 36.43 -18.67 -9.41
C THR A 515 36.53 -18.69 -7.88
N PRO A 516 37.73 -18.77 -7.29
CA PRO A 516 37.88 -18.65 -5.83
C PRO A 516 37.24 -17.37 -5.26
N THR A 517 37.26 -16.26 -6.03
CA THR A 517 36.68 -14.98 -5.65
C THR A 517 35.14 -15.01 -5.68
N THR A 518 34.55 -15.54 -6.75
CA THR A 518 33.08 -15.66 -6.85
C THR A 518 32.53 -16.69 -5.87
N ARG A 519 33.28 -17.77 -5.60
CA ARG A 519 33.01 -18.73 -4.52
C ARG A 519 32.96 -18.03 -3.16
N ARG A 520 33.98 -17.24 -2.81
CA ARG A 520 34.02 -16.50 -1.53
C ARG A 520 32.86 -15.53 -1.40
N ARG A 521 32.61 -14.73 -2.43
CA ARG A 521 31.50 -13.76 -2.46
C ARG A 521 30.14 -14.44 -2.30
N LEU A 522 29.93 -15.58 -2.96
CA LEU A 522 28.69 -16.34 -2.82
C LEU A 522 28.50 -16.82 -1.37
N ILE A 523 29.55 -17.32 -0.71
CA ILE A 523 29.49 -17.74 0.71
C ILE A 523 29.17 -16.56 1.64
N GLU A 524 29.87 -15.43 1.48
CA GLU A 524 29.68 -14.22 2.30
C GLU A 524 28.25 -13.66 2.17
N GLU A 525 27.76 -13.52 0.93
CA GLU A 525 26.42 -13.00 0.65
C GLU A 525 25.32 -13.95 1.13
N MET A 526 25.54 -15.27 1.08
CA MET A 526 24.61 -16.24 1.65
C MET A 526 24.61 -16.13 3.18
N LEU A 527 25.77 -16.13 3.85
CA LEU A 527 25.88 -16.06 5.32
C LEU A 527 25.27 -14.78 5.92
N ALA A 528 25.28 -13.68 5.17
CA ALA A 528 24.64 -12.42 5.56
C ALA A 528 23.10 -12.50 5.62
N ARG A 529 22.49 -13.55 5.06
CA ARG A 529 21.04 -13.70 5.03
C ARG A 529 20.49 -14.23 6.35
N PRO A 530 19.39 -13.67 6.88
CA PRO A 530 18.76 -14.16 8.10
C PRO A 530 17.89 -15.40 7.88
N ASP A 531 17.51 -15.73 6.64
CA ASP A 531 16.61 -16.84 6.26
C ASP A 531 17.34 -18.14 5.87
N LEU A 532 18.59 -18.31 6.31
CA LEU A 532 19.33 -19.57 6.16
C LEU A 532 19.05 -20.52 7.32
N SER A 533 18.85 -21.79 7.02
CA SER A 533 18.78 -22.86 8.01
C SER A 533 20.09 -22.95 8.80
N LYS A 534 20.00 -23.40 10.06
CA LYS A 534 21.17 -23.63 10.92
C LYS A 534 22.14 -24.64 10.28
N PRO A 535 21.67 -25.76 9.67
CA PRO A 535 22.57 -26.69 8.99
C PRO A 535 23.32 -26.06 7.81
N LEU A 536 22.64 -25.28 6.94
CA LEU A 536 23.29 -24.64 5.80
C LEU A 536 24.25 -23.54 6.24
N ARG A 537 23.88 -22.73 7.24
CA ARG A 537 24.77 -21.73 7.85
C ARG A 537 26.04 -22.37 8.40
N ALA A 538 25.92 -23.43 9.21
CA ALA A 538 27.07 -24.12 9.79
C ALA A 538 28.01 -24.70 8.72
N ALA A 539 27.45 -25.22 7.62
CA ALA A 539 28.22 -25.71 6.48
C ALA A 539 29.00 -24.60 5.78
N LEU A 540 28.37 -23.44 5.56
CA LEU A 540 28.99 -22.27 4.91
C LEU A 540 30.04 -21.58 5.80
N GLU A 541 29.80 -21.42 7.10
CA GLU A 541 30.75 -20.84 8.07
C GLU A 541 32.04 -21.66 8.13
N LYS A 542 31.90 -22.99 8.15
CA LYS A 542 33.05 -23.90 8.14
C LYS A 542 33.80 -23.86 6.81
N ALA A 543 33.08 -23.82 5.68
CA ALA A 543 33.69 -23.66 4.35
C ALA A 543 34.42 -22.31 4.18
N SER A 544 34.01 -21.27 4.91
CA SER A 544 34.71 -19.98 4.99
C SER A 544 35.97 -20.02 5.86
N ALA A 545 35.99 -20.85 6.91
CA ALA A 545 37.13 -20.97 7.83
C ALA A 545 38.30 -21.80 7.27
N ASP A 546 38.02 -22.78 6.41
CA ASP A 546 39.02 -23.71 5.84
C ASP A 546 39.83 -23.13 4.65
N GLY A 547 39.55 -21.88 4.21
CA GLY A 547 40.14 -21.27 3.00
C GLY A 547 41.37 -20.38 3.26
N GLY A 548 42.57 -20.98 3.25
CA GLY A 548 43.86 -20.34 3.44
C GLY A 548 44.31 -19.29 2.38
N VAL A 549 45.37 -18.57 2.78
CA VAL A 549 46.17 -17.54 2.09
C VAL A 549 46.35 -17.79 0.58
N ILE A 550 46.09 -16.77 -0.25
CA ILE A 550 46.48 -16.75 -1.68
C ILE A 550 47.53 -15.64 -1.89
N ALA A 551 48.71 -16.04 -2.37
CA ALA A 551 49.86 -15.20 -2.75
C ALA A 551 49.58 -14.31 -4.00
N PRO A 552 50.40 -13.27 -4.26
CA PRO A 552 50.12 -12.28 -5.31
C PRO A 552 50.24 -12.88 -6.73
N LEU A 553 49.32 -12.50 -7.61
CA LEU A 553 49.27 -12.93 -9.01
C LEU A 553 50.46 -12.39 -9.84
N PRO A 554 50.99 -13.16 -10.82
CA PRO A 554 51.77 -12.63 -11.93
C PRO A 554 50.87 -11.85 -12.92
N ARG A 555 51.47 -10.90 -13.63
CA ARG A 555 50.80 -9.94 -14.54
C ARG A 555 50.03 -10.64 -15.69
N PRO A 556 48.94 -10.04 -16.21
CA PRO A 556 48.15 -10.64 -17.30
C PRO A 556 48.86 -10.50 -18.65
N GLY A 557 48.98 -11.62 -19.37
CA GLY A 557 49.29 -11.64 -20.80
C GLY A 557 48.04 -11.38 -21.64
N THR A 558 48.09 -10.30 -22.44
CA THR A 558 47.37 -10.04 -23.70
C THR A 558 45.88 -10.44 -23.78
N GLN A 559 45.03 -9.49 -23.39
CA GLN A 559 43.64 -9.40 -23.86
C GLN A 559 43.62 -9.10 -25.37
N THR A 560 42.82 -9.84 -26.12
CA THR A 560 42.33 -9.39 -27.43
C THR A 560 41.50 -8.13 -27.23
N ALA A 561 41.86 -7.06 -27.96
CA ALA A 561 41.37 -5.71 -27.75
C ALA A 561 39.84 -5.63 -27.76
N LYS A 562 39.28 -5.12 -26.66
CA LYS A 562 37.90 -4.65 -26.55
C LYS A 562 37.67 -3.58 -27.64
N PRO A 563 36.54 -3.60 -28.38
CA PRO A 563 36.23 -2.51 -29.30
C PRO A 563 36.22 -1.18 -28.54
N ALA A 564 36.71 -0.13 -29.18
CA ALA A 564 36.86 1.17 -28.54
C ALA A 564 35.50 1.62 -27.96
N PRO A 565 35.45 2.03 -26.68
CA PRO A 565 34.20 2.43 -26.06
C PRO A 565 33.61 3.60 -26.83
N THR A 566 32.32 3.51 -27.14
CA THR A 566 31.60 4.60 -27.79
C THR A 566 31.57 5.82 -26.85
N PRO A 567 31.34 7.05 -27.35
CA PRO A 567 31.19 8.22 -26.48
C PRO A 567 30.13 8.03 -25.37
N ALA A 568 29.08 7.24 -25.66
CA ALA A 568 28.06 6.85 -24.70
C ALA A 568 28.57 5.84 -23.66
N ASP A 569 29.40 4.86 -24.07
CA ASP A 569 30.07 3.95 -23.13
C ASP A 569 31.04 4.71 -22.22
N LEU A 570 31.77 5.69 -22.75
CA LEU A 570 32.67 6.56 -21.98
C LEU A 570 31.90 7.49 -21.03
N GLU A 571 30.69 7.92 -21.36
CA GLU A 571 29.82 8.66 -20.44
C GLU A 571 29.23 7.76 -19.36
N MET A 572 28.78 6.56 -19.73
CA MET A 572 28.25 5.56 -18.81
C MET A 572 29.34 5.05 -17.86
N GLU A 573 30.54 4.81 -18.37
CA GLU A 573 31.71 4.41 -17.60
C GLU A 573 32.19 5.57 -16.71
N ARG A 574 32.16 6.82 -17.19
CA ARG A 574 32.34 8.00 -16.31
C ARG A 574 31.26 8.10 -15.25
N HIS A 575 30.01 7.75 -15.54
CA HIS A 575 28.91 7.78 -14.58
C HIS A 575 29.01 6.66 -13.54
N PHE A 576 29.32 5.43 -13.96
CA PHE A 576 29.55 4.30 -13.06
C PHE A 576 30.81 4.49 -12.23
N LEU A 577 31.89 5.02 -12.82
CA LEU A 577 33.08 5.41 -12.08
C LEU A 577 32.75 6.52 -11.08
N LYS A 578 31.92 7.50 -11.44
CA LYS A 578 31.44 8.53 -10.50
C LYS A 578 30.61 7.94 -9.36
N LEU A 579 29.74 6.96 -9.62
CA LEU A 579 28.95 6.26 -8.61
C LEU A 579 29.79 5.30 -7.74
N ALA A 580 30.86 4.73 -8.29
CA ALA A 580 31.77 3.84 -7.57
C ALA A 580 32.81 4.61 -6.73
N LEU A 581 33.24 5.77 -7.21
CA LEU A 581 34.10 6.70 -6.45
C LEU A 581 33.30 7.45 -5.37
N ASP A 582 31.99 7.60 -5.54
CA ASP A 582 31.08 8.28 -4.60
C ASP A 582 29.76 7.47 -4.42
N PRO A 583 29.81 6.28 -3.78
CA PRO A 583 28.61 5.48 -3.56
C PRO A 583 27.68 6.18 -2.57
N ARG A 584 26.56 6.69 -3.09
CA ARG A 584 25.57 7.41 -2.27
C ARG A 584 24.72 6.41 -1.46
N PRO A 585 24.76 6.44 -0.12
CA PRO A 585 23.85 5.65 0.69
C PRO A 585 22.39 6.03 0.39
N PRO A 586 21.43 5.09 0.49
CA PRO A 586 20.03 5.38 0.27
C PRO A 586 19.54 6.42 1.28
N GLU A 587 18.69 7.35 0.83
CA GLU A 587 18.10 8.35 1.71
C GLU A 587 17.25 7.66 2.79
N PRO A 588 17.45 7.98 4.08
CA PRO A 588 16.59 7.47 5.15
C PRO A 588 15.13 7.86 4.90
N PRO A 589 14.14 7.01 5.24
CA PRO A 589 12.73 7.37 5.08
C PRO A 589 12.27 8.41 6.12
N TYR A 590 12.91 8.47 7.29
CA TYR A 590 12.56 9.34 8.41
C TYR A 590 13.80 9.88 9.11
N ARG A 591 13.66 11.05 9.75
CA ARG A 591 14.58 11.65 10.70
C ARG A 591 14.04 11.43 12.12
N ARG A 592 14.87 11.00 13.05
CA ARG A 592 14.53 10.93 14.48
C ARG A 592 14.99 12.21 15.17
N LEU A 593 14.11 12.85 15.95
CA LEU A 593 14.39 14.08 16.69
C LEU A 593 13.91 13.94 18.14
N ARG A 594 14.75 14.31 19.10
CA ARG A 594 14.37 14.44 20.51
C ARG A 594 13.52 15.69 20.71
N ILE A 595 12.48 15.57 21.51
CA ILE A 595 11.57 16.65 21.90
C ILE A 595 11.29 16.59 23.41
N TYR A 596 10.79 17.68 23.96
CA TYR A 596 10.12 17.63 25.27
C TYR A 596 8.77 16.94 25.10
N ALA A 597 8.55 15.88 25.88
CA ALA A 597 7.23 15.27 26.02
C ALA A 597 6.40 16.08 27.02
N TYR A 598 6.97 16.41 28.18
CA TYR A 598 6.31 17.21 29.22
C TYR A 598 6.90 18.61 29.30
N ASP A 599 6.17 19.53 29.95
CA ASP A 599 6.69 20.86 30.25
C ASP A 599 8.05 20.75 30.98
N PRO A 600 9.10 21.46 30.53
CA PRO A 600 10.43 21.39 31.14
C PRO A 600 10.48 21.68 32.64
N GLY A 601 9.55 22.49 33.17
CA GLY A 601 9.46 22.73 34.62
C GLY A 601 9.26 21.46 35.45
N GLN A 602 8.77 20.38 34.84
CA GLN A 602 8.58 19.07 35.46
C GLN A 602 9.82 18.15 35.38
N GLN A 603 10.88 18.52 34.63
CA GLN A 603 12.15 17.76 34.60
C GLN A 603 12.94 17.84 35.90
N THR A 604 12.71 18.88 36.70
CA THR A 604 13.35 19.03 38.01
C THR A 604 12.80 18.05 39.05
N ASP A 605 11.68 17.36 38.76
CA ASP A 605 11.24 16.20 39.53
C ASP A 605 12.06 14.96 39.12
N PRO A 606 12.91 14.39 40.01
CA PRO A 606 13.65 13.16 39.75
C PRO A 606 12.71 11.99 39.37
N SER A 607 11.44 12.08 39.77
CA SER A 607 10.38 11.15 39.44
C SER A 607 9.82 11.30 38.02
N MET A 608 10.38 12.18 37.17
CA MET A 608 9.95 12.40 35.77
C MET A 608 11.11 12.33 34.75
N PHE A 609 12.36 12.15 35.20
CA PHE A 609 13.57 12.17 34.36
C PHE A 609 13.49 11.28 33.10
N ASP A 610 13.17 10.00 33.25
CA ASP A 610 13.12 9.02 32.13
C ASP A 610 11.95 9.21 31.14
N VAL A 611 10.98 10.10 31.42
CA VAL A 611 9.72 10.22 30.65
C VAL A 611 9.54 11.62 30.05
N SER A 612 10.34 12.59 30.50
CA SER A 612 10.28 13.99 30.06
C SER A 612 10.70 14.23 28.61
N VAL A 613 11.42 13.28 28.02
CA VAL A 613 11.98 13.36 26.66
C VAL A 613 11.42 12.24 25.80
N ALA A 614 10.97 12.57 24.59
CA ALA A 614 10.55 11.60 23.59
C ALA A 614 11.37 11.75 22.30
N ALA A 615 11.60 10.64 21.60
CA ALA A 615 12.20 10.65 20.27
C ALA A 615 11.10 10.43 19.22
N VAL A 616 10.84 11.45 18.41
CA VAL A 616 9.79 11.42 17.39
C VAL A 616 10.39 11.30 16.00
N THR A 617 9.66 10.68 15.08
CA THR A 617 10.05 10.55 13.68
C THR A 617 9.36 11.62 12.85
N THR A 618 10.10 12.30 11.98
CA THR A 618 9.58 13.17 10.92
C THR A 618 10.06 12.66 9.56
N ARG A 619 9.37 12.96 8.47
CA ARG A 619 9.83 12.60 7.12
C ARG A 619 11.23 13.14 6.83
N TRP A 620 11.98 12.37 6.08
CA TRP A 620 13.26 12.82 5.58
C TRP A 620 13.08 13.85 4.46
N GLU A 621 13.79 14.98 4.58
CA GLU A 621 13.82 16.03 3.57
C GLU A 621 15.27 16.25 3.14
N ALA A 622 15.60 15.75 1.94
CA ALA A 622 16.97 15.72 1.43
C ALA A 622 17.63 17.11 1.34
N ASN A 623 16.84 18.16 1.10
CA ASN A 623 17.32 19.54 0.92
C ASN A 623 17.01 20.46 2.12
N LEU A 624 16.84 19.89 3.32
CA LEU A 624 16.58 20.67 4.55
C LEU A 624 17.76 21.59 4.87
N LYS A 625 17.53 22.90 4.95
CA LYS A 625 18.59 23.88 5.28
C LYS A 625 18.59 24.23 6.78
N PRO A 626 19.68 24.78 7.34
CA PRO A 626 19.71 25.24 8.72
C PRO A 626 18.60 26.24 9.04
N GLY A 627 18.08 26.21 10.29
CA GLY A 627 16.90 26.97 10.69
C GLY A 627 15.66 26.32 10.09
N PRO A 628 15.46 25.02 10.39
CA PRO A 628 15.07 23.98 9.46
C PRO A 628 14.11 24.48 8.39
N VAL A 629 14.65 24.71 7.19
CA VAL A 629 13.91 25.22 6.03
C VAL A 629 13.65 24.06 5.08
N GLY A 630 12.45 23.50 5.15
CA GLY A 630 12.01 22.32 4.40
C GLY A 630 10.99 22.65 3.30
N GLU A 631 10.15 21.69 2.94
CA GLU A 631 9.04 21.82 2.00
C GLU A 631 7.83 22.53 2.63
N TYR A 632 7.58 22.30 3.92
CA TYR A 632 6.41 22.81 4.64
C TYR A 632 6.70 24.00 5.55
N LEU A 633 7.86 24.00 6.19
CA LEU A 633 8.18 24.90 7.29
C LEU A 633 9.48 25.65 7.02
N GLU A 634 9.56 26.86 7.54
CA GLU A 634 10.81 27.58 7.72
C GLU A 634 10.86 28.15 9.14
N VAL A 635 11.89 27.79 9.90
CA VAL A 635 12.05 28.27 11.27
C VAL A 635 13.00 29.46 11.28
N VAL A 636 12.47 30.63 11.62
CA VAL A 636 13.20 31.90 11.61
C VAL A 636 13.28 32.41 13.04
N ASP A 637 14.46 32.27 13.64
CA ASP A 637 14.64 32.55 15.05
C ASP A 637 15.27 33.93 15.30
N VAL A 638 14.40 34.95 15.18
CA VAL A 638 14.72 36.35 15.46
C VAL A 638 13.97 36.74 16.73
N ASP A 639 14.69 37.32 17.68
CA ASP A 639 14.16 37.88 18.91
C ASP A 639 14.21 39.42 18.85
N PRO A 640 13.08 40.07 18.51
CA PRO A 640 13.02 41.52 18.40
C PRO A 640 13.26 42.21 19.74
N ALA A 641 12.88 41.59 20.86
CA ALA A 641 13.00 42.20 22.19
C ALA A 641 14.46 42.24 22.65
N SER A 642 15.27 41.24 22.28
CA SER A 642 16.71 41.25 22.53
C SER A 642 17.53 41.86 21.38
N ASN A 643 16.88 42.28 20.28
CA ASN A 643 17.52 42.68 19.03
C ASN A 643 18.57 41.66 18.53
N ALA A 644 18.24 40.37 18.63
CA ALA A 644 19.14 39.26 18.33
C ALA A 644 18.56 38.32 17.26
N CYS A 645 19.42 37.68 16.49
CA CYS A 645 19.08 36.55 15.62
C CYS A 645 19.85 35.33 16.11
N TYR A 646 19.16 34.29 16.58
CA TYR A 646 19.81 33.10 17.08
C TYR A 646 20.36 32.25 15.95
N ALA A 647 21.45 31.51 16.23
CA ALA A 647 22.07 30.66 15.24
C ALA A 647 21.09 29.58 14.76
N PRO A 648 20.94 29.36 13.45
CA PRO A 648 20.06 28.33 12.93
C PRO A 648 20.56 26.93 13.31
N VAL A 649 19.67 26.03 13.72
CA VAL A 649 20.02 24.61 13.90
C VAL A 649 20.17 23.91 12.56
N ASP A 650 21.28 23.22 12.36
CA ASP A 650 21.48 22.33 11.20
C ASP A 650 21.15 20.89 11.59
N LEU A 651 19.95 20.44 11.22
CA LEU A 651 19.52 19.07 11.51
C LEU A 651 20.27 18.03 10.66
N ASN A 652 20.95 18.44 9.58
CA ASN A 652 21.78 17.56 8.74
C ASN A 652 23.23 17.45 9.23
N ASP A 653 23.63 18.18 10.28
CA ASP A 653 24.94 18.02 10.88
C ASP A 653 25.11 16.56 11.36
N PRO A 654 26.19 15.85 10.95
CA PRO A 654 26.40 14.46 11.32
C PRO A 654 26.38 14.20 12.83
N ARG A 655 26.81 15.18 13.64
CA ARG A 655 26.81 15.09 15.12
C ARG A 655 25.39 15.15 15.68
N VAL A 656 24.53 15.98 15.07
CA VAL A 656 23.11 16.09 15.42
C VAL A 656 22.36 14.84 14.96
N LEU A 657 22.65 14.33 13.75
CA LEU A 657 22.05 13.11 13.21
C LEU A 657 22.36 11.86 14.05
N ALA A 658 23.61 11.69 14.48
CA ALA A 658 24.04 10.54 15.27
C ALA A 658 23.27 10.43 16.60
N GLU A 659 22.89 11.56 17.19
CA GLU A 659 22.19 11.63 18.46
C GLU A 659 20.66 11.69 18.31
N SER A 660 20.09 11.54 17.11
CA SER A 660 18.66 11.78 16.88
C SER A 660 18.21 13.19 17.28
N GLY A 661 18.99 14.21 16.92
CA GLY A 661 18.75 15.62 17.26
C GLY A 661 19.55 16.11 18.46
N LEU A 662 19.43 17.42 18.72
CA LEU A 662 19.97 18.05 19.92
C LEU A 662 19.26 17.52 21.17
N ALA A 663 20.01 17.43 22.26
CA ALA A 663 19.46 17.14 23.58
C ALA A 663 18.47 18.25 24.00
N PRO A 664 17.32 17.90 24.61
CA PRO A 664 16.38 18.88 25.13
C PRO A 664 17.02 19.86 26.10
N SER A 665 16.76 21.15 25.89
CA SER A 665 17.27 22.23 26.74
C SER A 665 16.38 23.47 26.63
N GLU A 666 16.00 24.05 27.78
CA GLU A 666 15.29 25.33 27.89
C GLU A 666 16.16 26.55 27.59
N SER A 667 17.48 26.38 27.61
CA SER A 667 18.45 27.48 27.44
C SER A 667 19.08 27.51 26.05
N ASN A 668 18.76 26.53 25.19
CA ASN A 668 19.35 26.40 23.87
C ASN A 668 18.34 26.77 22.77
N PRO A 669 18.45 27.97 22.14
CA PRO A 669 17.58 28.37 21.04
C PRO A 669 17.60 27.40 19.83
N GLN A 670 18.72 26.72 19.56
CA GLN A 670 18.77 25.73 18.49
C GLN A 670 17.88 24.51 18.79
N PHE A 671 17.76 24.12 20.06
CA PHE A 671 16.79 23.10 20.46
C PHE A 671 15.35 23.61 20.33
N HIS A 672 15.06 24.89 20.66
CA HIS A 672 13.73 25.48 20.46
C HIS A 672 13.29 25.41 18.99
N GLN A 673 14.21 25.67 18.06
CA GLN A 673 13.98 25.51 16.62
C GLN A 673 13.71 24.05 16.23
N GLN A 674 14.46 23.09 16.78
CA GLN A 674 14.23 21.65 16.58
C GLN A 674 12.85 21.23 17.10
N MET A 675 12.48 21.67 18.29
CA MET A 675 11.21 21.37 18.94
C MET A 675 10.04 21.84 18.07
N ALA A 676 10.06 23.12 17.67
CA ALA A 676 9.04 23.70 16.81
C ALA A 676 8.88 22.92 15.51
N TYR A 677 10.00 22.61 14.83
CA TYR A 677 9.99 21.87 13.58
C TYR A 677 9.47 20.44 13.74
N ALA A 678 9.95 19.71 14.74
CA ALA A 678 9.62 18.30 14.94
C ALA A 678 8.13 18.11 15.21
N VAL A 679 7.56 18.94 16.11
CA VAL A 679 6.14 18.87 16.48
C VAL A 679 5.25 19.31 15.33
N ALA A 680 5.55 20.44 14.68
CA ALA A 680 4.76 20.94 13.56
C ALA A 680 4.76 19.98 12.36
N MET A 681 5.91 19.39 12.00
CA MET A 681 5.98 18.37 10.94
C MET A 681 5.16 17.12 11.28
N ARG A 682 5.17 16.68 12.54
CA ARG A 682 4.35 15.55 13.00
C ARG A 682 2.86 15.87 12.87
N THR A 683 2.43 17.08 13.22
CA THR A 683 1.03 17.52 13.05
C THR A 683 0.63 17.51 11.57
N ILE A 684 1.48 18.03 10.67
CA ILE A 684 1.24 17.99 9.22
C ILE A 684 1.07 16.56 8.72
N GLU A 685 1.96 15.64 9.10
CA GLU A 685 1.91 14.24 8.68
C GLU A 685 0.63 13.53 9.15
N ARG A 686 0.12 13.86 10.34
CA ARG A 686 -1.16 13.36 10.84
C ARG A 686 -2.31 13.81 9.95
N PHE A 687 -2.35 15.08 9.54
CA PHE A 687 -3.36 15.57 8.61
C PHE A 687 -3.28 14.89 7.24
N GLU A 688 -2.09 14.73 6.68
CA GLU A 688 -1.92 14.08 5.37
C GLU A 688 -2.36 12.61 5.39
N ARG A 689 -2.02 11.90 6.46
CA ARG A 689 -2.41 10.51 6.67
C ARG A 689 -3.93 10.35 6.81
N ALA A 690 -4.57 11.20 7.62
CA ALA A 690 -6.01 11.13 7.86
C ALA A 690 -6.81 11.54 6.61
N LEU A 691 -6.41 12.62 5.93
CA LEU A 691 -7.13 13.16 4.77
C LEU A 691 -6.82 12.40 3.47
N GLY A 692 -5.66 11.75 3.37
CA GLY A 692 -5.25 10.99 2.17
C GLY A 692 -4.78 11.87 1.01
N ARG A 693 -4.24 13.06 1.31
CA ARG A 693 -3.74 14.04 0.33
C ARG A 693 -2.72 14.98 0.95
N LYS A 694 -1.92 15.67 0.11
CA LYS A 694 -1.01 16.73 0.58
C LYS A 694 -1.76 17.89 1.24
N ALA A 695 -1.28 18.38 2.39
CA ALA A 695 -1.83 19.54 3.09
C ALA A 695 -1.36 20.86 2.43
N LEU A 696 -2.25 21.86 2.35
CA LEU A 696 -1.97 23.18 1.78
C LEU A 696 -2.11 24.26 2.85
N TRP A 697 -1.30 25.31 2.74
CA TRP A 697 -1.43 26.50 3.54
C TRP A 697 -2.47 27.46 2.95
N ALA A 698 -2.99 28.35 3.79
CA ALA A 698 -3.90 29.39 3.34
C ALA A 698 -3.25 30.24 2.23
N ARG A 699 -4.08 30.68 1.28
CA ARG A 699 -3.64 31.58 0.21
C ARG A 699 -3.20 32.92 0.79
N ARG A 700 -2.04 33.42 0.34
CA ARG A 700 -1.63 34.81 0.60
C ARG A 700 -2.51 35.78 -0.19
N ARG A 701 -3.08 36.78 0.49
CA ARG A 701 -3.79 37.89 -0.15
C ARG A 701 -2.87 39.12 -0.10
N PRO A 702 -2.36 39.63 -1.23
CA PRO A 702 -1.44 40.76 -1.21
C PRO A 702 -2.13 41.99 -0.60
N ARG A 703 -1.44 42.65 0.34
CA ARG A 703 -1.88 43.90 0.96
C ARG A 703 -0.99 45.01 0.40
N LYS A 704 -1.48 45.73 -0.61
CA LYS A 704 -0.95 47.04 -1.00
C LYS A 704 -2.09 47.98 -1.32
N ALA A 705 -2.09 49.15 -0.69
CA ALA A 705 -2.94 50.25 -1.13
C ALA A 705 -2.51 50.65 -2.54
N GLY A 706 -3.40 50.49 -3.52
CA GLY A 706 -3.22 51.03 -4.87
C GLY A 706 -2.48 50.17 -5.91
N GLU A 707 -1.90 49.02 -5.56
CA GLU A 707 -1.25 48.14 -6.56
C GLU A 707 -1.62 46.66 -6.36
N ILE A 708 -2.22 46.07 -7.40
CA ILE A 708 -2.38 44.61 -7.51
C ILE A 708 -1.02 44.06 -7.97
N VAL A 709 -0.17 43.66 -7.03
CA VAL A 709 0.98 42.80 -7.37
C VAL A 709 0.44 41.38 -7.54
N ALA A 710 0.65 40.80 -8.73
CA ALA A 710 0.35 39.41 -9.03
C ALA A 710 1.32 38.48 -8.28
N ASP A 711 1.05 38.24 -6.99
CA ASP A 711 1.63 37.10 -6.27
C ASP A 711 0.71 35.89 -6.54
N ASN A 712 1.29 34.75 -6.91
CA ASN A 712 0.57 33.55 -7.38
C ASN A 712 -0.28 32.86 -6.28
N GLY A 713 -0.43 33.48 -5.11
CA GLY A 713 -1.32 33.07 -4.02
C GLY A 713 -0.89 31.83 -3.24
N PHE A 714 -0.05 30.97 -3.81
CA PHE A 714 0.49 29.77 -3.17
C PHE A 714 1.53 30.12 -2.11
N VAL A 715 1.43 29.47 -0.95
CA VAL A 715 2.41 29.61 0.13
C VAL A 715 3.14 28.29 0.27
N GLN A 716 4.45 28.32 -0.02
CA GLN A 716 5.32 27.16 0.11
C GLN A 716 5.49 26.77 1.57
N ARG A 717 5.87 27.73 2.43
CA ARG A 717 6.26 27.47 3.82
C ARG A 717 5.47 28.29 4.82
N LEU A 718 5.05 27.64 5.90
CA LEU A 718 4.61 28.29 7.12
C LEU A 718 5.84 28.73 7.90
N ARG A 719 5.88 30.00 8.30
CA ARG A 719 6.97 30.54 9.11
C ARG A 719 6.74 30.22 10.57
N ILE A 720 7.79 29.84 11.29
CA ILE A 720 7.75 29.65 12.74
C ILE A 720 8.79 30.58 13.36
N TYR A 721 8.35 31.40 14.31
CA TYR A 721 9.19 32.32 15.07
C TYR A 721 9.20 31.89 16.56
N PRO A 722 10.20 31.09 16.99
CA PRO A 722 10.30 30.58 18.36
C PRO A 722 10.34 31.66 19.45
N HIS A 723 10.94 32.82 19.16
CA HIS A 723 11.11 33.94 20.10
C HIS A 723 10.51 35.25 19.56
N ALA A 724 9.28 35.18 19.03
CA ALA A 724 8.66 36.28 18.31
C ALA A 724 8.32 37.50 19.17
N LEU A 725 8.01 37.26 20.46
CA LEU A 725 7.38 38.24 21.33
C LEU A 725 7.71 37.97 22.81
N ARG A 726 7.87 39.03 23.61
CA ARG A 726 8.10 38.94 25.06
C ARG A 726 6.79 39.10 25.85
N GLU A 727 5.83 38.23 25.59
CA GLU A 727 4.53 38.16 26.27
C GLU A 727 4.14 36.69 26.50
N ALA A 728 3.27 36.41 27.47
CA ALA A 728 2.75 35.07 27.77
C ALA A 728 1.70 34.61 26.76
N ASN A 729 2.06 34.63 25.48
CA ASN A 729 1.14 34.39 24.37
C ASN A 729 1.80 33.55 23.28
N ALA A 730 1.01 32.80 22.52
CA ALA A 730 1.43 32.16 21.29
C ALA A 730 0.21 32.12 20.37
N TYR A 731 0.40 32.38 19.08
CA TYR A 731 -0.72 32.39 18.13
C TYR A 731 -0.25 32.20 16.68
N TYR A 732 -1.11 31.61 15.87
CA TYR A 732 -1.07 31.70 14.41
C TYR A 732 -1.54 33.09 13.92
N ASP A 733 -0.75 33.72 13.05
CA ASP A 733 -1.10 34.96 12.36
C ASP A 733 -1.47 34.65 10.89
N PRO A 734 -2.76 34.70 10.51
CA PRO A 734 -3.22 34.43 9.14
C PRO A 734 -2.74 35.43 8.08
N ASP A 735 -2.42 36.67 8.47
CA ASP A 735 -1.96 37.69 7.53
C ASP A 735 -0.48 37.46 7.17
N LYS A 736 0.31 37.05 8.16
CA LYS A 736 1.73 36.68 7.95
C LYS A 736 1.91 35.24 7.50
N ILE A 737 0.92 34.39 7.75
CA ILE A 737 0.98 32.92 7.62
C ILE A 737 2.20 32.42 8.41
N ALA A 738 2.17 32.70 9.71
CA ALA A 738 3.27 32.45 10.62
C ALA A 738 2.78 32.06 12.01
N LEU A 739 3.52 31.17 12.68
CA LEU A 739 3.37 30.88 14.11
C LEU A 739 4.30 31.81 14.89
N LEU A 740 3.74 32.52 15.87
CA LEU A 740 4.47 33.47 16.71
C LEU A 740 4.43 32.97 18.15
N PHE A 741 5.58 32.57 18.67
CA PHE A 741 5.70 32.07 20.05
C PHE A 741 6.27 33.14 20.96
N GLY A 742 5.64 33.31 22.12
CA GLY A 742 6.05 34.22 23.15
C GLY A 742 6.93 33.57 24.21
N TYR A 743 7.68 34.41 24.91
CA TYR A 743 8.42 34.03 26.11
C TYR A 743 8.31 35.10 27.20
N PHE A 744 8.34 34.69 28.46
CA PHE A 744 8.17 35.57 29.61
C PHE A 744 8.93 35.04 30.83
N GLN A 745 9.06 35.84 31.88
CA GLN A 745 9.72 35.41 33.12
C GLN A 745 8.69 34.82 34.08
N ALA A 746 9.06 33.72 34.75
CA ALA A 746 8.24 33.12 35.79
C ALA A 746 7.93 34.14 36.92
N ALA A 747 6.65 34.26 37.30
CA ALA A 747 6.21 35.09 38.42
C ALA A 747 6.61 34.46 39.77
N ASP A 748 6.61 35.25 40.86
CA ASP A 748 7.06 34.86 42.20
C ASP A 748 6.33 33.65 42.82
N SER A 749 5.26 33.13 42.20
CA SER A 749 4.41 32.01 42.66
C SER A 749 4.41 30.76 41.76
N ALA A 750 5.22 30.71 40.69
CA ALA A 750 5.15 29.64 39.69
C ALA A 750 6.02 28.40 40.02
N GLY A 751 5.62 27.62 41.03
CA GLY A 751 6.05 26.21 41.20
C GLY A 751 7.56 25.90 41.12
N SER A 752 7.91 24.72 40.58
CA SER A 752 9.27 24.14 40.49
C SER A 752 10.26 24.88 39.58
N VAL A 753 9.92 26.08 39.11
CA VAL A 753 10.71 26.88 38.17
C VAL A 753 11.54 27.92 38.94
N THR A 754 12.84 27.99 38.62
CA THR A 754 13.75 28.94 39.28
C THR A 754 13.29 30.37 39.06
N ARG A 755 13.23 31.18 40.15
CA ARG A 755 12.82 32.59 40.09
C ARG A 755 13.60 33.35 39.01
N GLY A 756 12.89 34.02 38.11
CA GLY A 756 13.48 34.79 37.01
C GLY A 756 13.91 33.98 35.78
N ALA A 757 13.71 32.65 35.77
CA ALA A 757 13.92 31.83 34.59
C ALA A 757 12.92 32.20 33.47
N GLY A 758 13.39 32.12 32.22
CA GLY A 758 12.57 32.34 31.04
C GLY A 758 11.71 31.12 30.73
N ILE A 759 10.40 31.32 30.61
CA ILE A 759 9.44 30.34 30.11
C ILE A 759 9.23 30.62 28.63
N PHE A 760 9.39 29.59 27.79
CA PHE A 760 9.28 29.71 26.35
C PHE A 760 8.09 28.92 25.84
N GLY A 761 7.12 29.56 25.16
CA GLY A 761 5.94 28.83 24.66
C GLY A 761 6.29 27.75 23.62
N VAL A 762 7.38 27.96 22.87
CA VAL A 762 7.82 27.05 21.80
C VAL A 762 8.36 25.71 22.28
N VAL A 763 8.76 25.58 23.56
CA VAL A 763 9.21 24.29 24.11
C VAL A 763 8.06 23.40 24.58
N SER A 764 6.82 23.90 24.54
CA SER A 764 5.62 23.10 24.80
C SER A 764 5.16 22.36 23.54
N HIS A 765 5.10 21.03 23.62
CA HIS A 765 4.55 20.19 22.56
C HIS A 765 3.12 20.63 22.19
N ASP A 766 2.28 20.87 23.21
CA ASP A 766 0.86 21.07 23.01
C ASP A 766 0.58 22.44 22.40
N ILE A 767 1.31 23.50 22.80
CA ILE A 767 1.20 24.82 22.17
C ILE A 767 1.62 24.76 20.69
N VAL A 768 2.74 24.11 20.36
CA VAL A 768 3.19 24.04 18.96
C VAL A 768 2.20 23.27 18.09
N ALA A 769 1.67 22.15 18.57
CA ALA A 769 0.67 21.35 17.86
C ALA A 769 -0.67 22.12 17.70
N HIS A 770 -1.09 22.84 18.74
CA HIS A 770 -2.29 23.68 18.75
C HIS A 770 -2.17 24.78 17.66
N GLU A 771 -1.11 25.57 17.68
CA GLU A 771 -0.94 26.67 16.71
C GLU A 771 -0.74 26.19 15.27
N THR A 772 -0.05 25.06 15.09
CA THR A 772 0.09 24.43 13.78
C THR A 772 -1.27 23.98 13.23
N THR A 773 -2.18 23.55 14.11
CA THR A 773 -3.54 23.13 13.73
C THR A 773 -4.36 24.30 13.20
N HIS A 774 -4.27 25.49 13.81
CA HIS A 774 -4.91 26.69 13.28
C HIS A 774 -4.46 27.01 11.84
N ALA A 775 -3.16 26.91 11.56
CA ALA A 775 -2.62 27.13 10.22
C ALA A 775 -3.11 26.07 9.20
N LEU A 776 -3.26 24.82 9.62
CA LEU A 776 -3.80 23.74 8.78
C LEU A 776 -5.30 23.91 8.52
N LEU A 777 -6.07 24.34 9.53
CA LEU A 777 -7.50 24.63 9.40
C LEU A 777 -7.74 25.83 8.47
N ASP A 778 -6.99 26.93 8.58
CA ASP A 778 -7.13 28.08 7.67
C ASP A 778 -6.79 27.71 6.22
N GLY A 779 -5.85 26.76 6.02
CA GLY A 779 -5.55 26.20 4.71
C GLY A 779 -6.63 25.28 4.15
N LEU A 780 -7.29 24.49 5.01
CA LEU A 780 -8.31 23.52 4.61
C LEU A 780 -9.69 24.17 4.40
N HIS A 781 -10.14 24.97 5.37
CA HIS A 781 -11.44 25.65 5.41
C HIS A 781 -11.26 27.16 5.61
N PRO A 782 -11.06 27.93 4.52
CA PRO A 782 -10.74 29.36 4.60
C PRO A 782 -11.81 30.25 5.27
N ARG A 783 -13.02 29.72 5.47
CA ARG A 783 -14.14 30.43 6.09
C ARG A 783 -14.35 30.08 7.55
N PHE A 784 -13.62 29.10 8.10
CA PHE A 784 -13.80 28.74 9.50
C PHE A 784 -13.29 29.83 10.45
N SER A 785 -12.35 30.66 10.01
CA SER A 785 -11.90 31.85 10.75
C SER A 785 -13.01 32.91 10.92
N GLU A 786 -14.12 32.81 10.19
CA GLU A 786 -15.24 33.75 10.31
C GLU A 786 -16.19 33.30 11.43
N ARG A 787 -16.41 34.19 12.41
CA ARG A 787 -17.32 33.96 13.54
C ARG A 787 -18.80 34.05 13.09
N THR A 788 -19.25 33.04 12.36
CA THR A 788 -20.63 32.97 11.84
C THR A 788 -21.65 32.47 12.87
N ASN A 789 -21.22 31.76 13.90
CA ASN A 789 -22.03 31.45 15.08
C ASN A 789 -21.11 31.31 16.31
N LEU A 790 -21.66 31.00 17.49
CA LEU A 790 -20.87 30.79 18.72
C LEU A 790 -19.99 29.53 18.66
N ASP A 791 -20.49 28.45 18.05
CA ASP A 791 -19.77 27.18 17.88
C ASP A 791 -18.54 27.30 16.98
N MET A 792 -18.52 28.20 16.00
CA MET A 792 -17.42 28.32 15.03
C MET A 792 -16.10 28.70 15.69
N ALA A 793 -16.13 29.72 16.55
CA ALA A 793 -14.94 30.15 17.27
C ALA A 793 -14.51 29.07 18.29
N ALA A 794 -15.50 28.50 18.99
CA ALA A 794 -15.27 27.44 19.96
C ALA A 794 -14.72 26.16 19.32
N PHE A 795 -15.15 25.82 18.11
CA PHE A 795 -14.71 24.67 17.34
C PHE A 795 -13.24 24.82 16.94
N HIS A 796 -12.83 26.01 16.53
CA HIS A 796 -11.43 26.28 16.17
C HIS A 796 -10.47 25.96 17.32
N GLU A 797 -10.75 26.49 18.51
CA GLU A 797 -9.96 26.23 19.71
C GLU A 797 -10.04 24.76 20.13
N ALA A 798 -11.26 24.22 20.24
CA ALA A 798 -11.48 22.84 20.66
C ALA A 798 -10.80 21.83 19.74
N PHE A 799 -10.82 22.08 18.43
CA PHE A 799 -10.20 21.18 17.46
C PHE A 799 -8.67 21.23 17.56
N ALA A 800 -8.08 22.41 17.76
CA ALA A 800 -6.65 22.56 18.01
C ALA A 800 -6.22 21.85 19.30
N ASP A 801 -7.02 21.93 20.36
CA ASP A 801 -6.81 21.19 21.61
C ASP A 801 -6.94 19.67 21.44
N ILE A 802 -7.95 19.20 20.68
CA ILE A 802 -8.09 17.77 20.34
C ILE A 802 -6.83 17.28 19.64
N VAL A 803 -6.32 18.02 18.64
CA VAL A 803 -5.11 17.62 17.93
C VAL A 803 -3.90 17.60 18.86
N ALA A 804 -3.67 18.65 19.65
CA ALA A 804 -2.56 18.72 20.60
C ALA A 804 -2.60 17.56 21.60
N LEU A 805 -3.75 17.37 22.26
CA LEU A 805 -3.97 16.34 23.26
C LEU A 805 -3.74 14.93 22.68
N PHE A 806 -4.43 14.57 21.60
CA PHE A 806 -4.32 13.21 21.06
C PHE A 806 -3.00 12.95 20.32
N GLN A 807 -2.36 13.99 19.77
CA GLN A 807 -0.99 13.85 19.27
C GLN A 807 -0.04 13.51 20.41
N HIS A 808 -0.22 14.13 21.57
CA HIS A 808 0.56 13.83 22.77
C HIS A 808 0.30 12.38 23.25
N PHE A 809 -0.97 11.98 23.40
CA PHE A 809 -1.35 10.61 23.78
C PHE A 809 -0.90 9.55 22.77
N SER A 810 -0.57 9.92 21.53
CA SER A 810 0.01 8.98 20.56
C SER A 810 1.46 8.58 20.88
N MET A 811 2.09 9.13 21.91
CA MET A 811 3.42 8.76 22.41
C MET A 811 3.31 7.74 23.55
N PRO A 812 3.58 6.44 23.33
CA PRO A 812 3.39 5.41 24.36
C PRO A 812 4.34 5.59 25.56
N GLU A 813 5.52 6.17 25.35
CA GLU A 813 6.51 6.42 26.39
C GLU A 813 5.95 7.36 27.47
N SER A 814 5.20 8.40 27.08
CA SER A 814 4.61 9.35 28.03
C SER A 814 3.51 8.73 28.89
N LEU A 815 2.80 7.72 28.37
CA LEU A 815 1.66 7.09 29.05
C LEU A 815 2.04 5.97 30.02
N THR A 816 3.13 5.25 29.72
CA THR A 816 3.52 4.00 30.41
C THR A 816 3.65 4.17 31.93
N ARG A 817 4.34 5.21 32.38
CA ARG A 817 4.61 5.44 33.81
C ARG A 817 3.36 5.83 34.60
N GLN A 818 2.42 6.51 33.96
CA GLN A 818 1.20 6.97 34.62
C GLN A 818 0.19 5.83 34.74
N ILE A 819 0.15 4.96 33.72
CA ILE A 819 -0.61 3.72 33.79
C ILE A 819 -0.02 2.78 34.85
N SER A 820 1.30 2.64 34.95
CA SER A 820 1.92 1.75 35.95
C SER A 820 1.63 2.16 37.40
N ARG A 821 1.39 3.46 37.65
CA ARG A 821 1.01 4.03 38.97
C ARG A 821 -0.49 3.93 39.29
N ALA A 822 -1.36 3.57 38.34
CA ALA A 822 -2.80 3.41 38.60
C ALA A 822 -3.05 2.14 39.45
N GLN A 823 -3.72 2.27 40.60
CA GLN A 823 -3.90 1.18 41.58
C GLN A 823 -5.07 0.25 41.22
N GLY A 824 -4.96 -0.43 40.08
CA GLY A 824 -5.63 -1.73 39.93
C GLY A 824 -7.13 -1.73 39.58
N SER A 825 -7.66 -0.74 38.86
CA SER A 825 -8.96 -0.91 38.18
C SER A 825 -9.09 -0.08 36.90
N THR A 826 -9.90 -0.52 35.93
CA THR A 826 -10.14 0.21 34.66
C THR A 826 -10.62 1.66 34.89
N PRO A 827 -11.54 1.95 35.84
CA PRO A 827 -11.93 3.32 36.16
C PRO A 827 -10.77 4.17 36.69
N GLU A 828 -9.86 3.60 37.48
CA GLU A 828 -8.69 4.32 37.97
C GLU A 828 -7.68 4.63 36.88
N ILE A 829 -7.47 3.70 35.94
CA ILE A 829 -6.64 3.95 34.76
C ILE A 829 -7.27 5.08 33.94
N GLY A 830 -8.60 5.07 33.76
CA GLY A 830 -9.33 6.16 33.11
C GLY A 830 -9.15 7.51 33.82
N ARG A 831 -9.22 7.55 35.16
CA ARG A 831 -8.93 8.77 35.95
C ARG A 831 -7.48 9.21 35.82
N SER A 832 -6.52 8.29 35.77
CA SER A 832 -5.10 8.63 35.56
C SER A 832 -4.87 9.22 34.17
N LEU A 833 -5.48 8.66 33.13
CA LEU A 833 -5.45 9.24 31.78
C LEU A 833 -6.16 10.60 31.75
N GLY A 834 -7.26 10.76 32.48
CA GLY A 834 -7.90 12.06 32.65
C GLY A 834 -6.99 13.10 33.29
N ARG A 835 -6.27 12.73 34.37
CA ARG A 835 -5.34 13.64 35.06
C ARG A 835 -4.19 14.04 34.14
N LEU A 836 -3.71 13.10 33.33
CA LEU A 836 -2.74 13.39 32.28
C LEU A 836 -3.29 14.36 31.23
N ALA A 837 -4.52 14.15 30.77
CA ALA A 837 -5.14 15.06 29.82
C ALA A 837 -5.26 16.49 30.37
N GLN A 838 -5.56 16.63 31.67
CA GLN A 838 -5.51 17.92 32.34
C GLN A 838 -4.10 18.51 32.30
N GLN A 839 -3.07 17.74 32.63
CA GLN A 839 -1.67 18.19 32.60
C GLN A 839 -1.23 18.64 31.20
N PHE A 840 -1.65 17.92 30.15
CA PHE A 840 -1.35 18.32 28.76
C PHE A 840 -2.14 19.57 28.34
N GLY A 841 -3.38 19.71 28.81
CA GLY A 841 -4.22 20.89 28.55
C GLY A 841 -3.89 22.15 29.36
N GLU A 842 -3.10 22.02 30.44
CA GLU A 842 -2.70 23.16 31.29
C GLU A 842 -1.88 24.20 30.49
N ALA A 843 -1.02 23.75 29.57
CA ALA A 843 -0.20 24.64 28.75
C ALA A 843 -1.01 25.41 27.67
N THR A 844 -2.14 24.86 27.21
CA THR A 844 -3.00 25.52 26.21
C THR A 844 -4.11 26.37 26.82
N GLY A 845 -4.33 26.29 28.14
CA GLY A 845 -5.33 27.08 28.86
C GLY A 845 -6.60 26.32 29.25
N MET A 846 -6.65 24.99 29.06
CA MET A 846 -7.83 24.13 29.28
C MET A 846 -8.22 23.90 30.76
N HIS A 847 -7.81 24.80 31.67
CA HIS A 847 -7.87 24.66 33.12
C HIS A 847 -9.26 24.28 33.67
N GLY A 848 -10.35 24.75 33.05
CA GLY A 848 -11.70 24.71 33.63
C GLY A 848 -12.53 23.45 33.38
N ALA A 849 -12.49 22.84 32.19
CA ALA A 849 -13.44 21.79 31.81
C ALA A 849 -12.90 20.36 31.98
N LEU A 850 -11.60 20.14 31.76
CA LEU A 850 -10.96 18.85 32.02
C LEU A 850 -10.86 18.57 33.52
N ARG A 851 -10.68 19.60 34.37
CA ARG A 851 -10.76 19.48 35.83
C ARG A 851 -12.12 18.95 36.30
N ARG A 852 -13.22 19.51 35.77
CA ARG A 852 -14.59 19.07 36.05
C ARG A 852 -14.87 17.62 35.64
N PHE A 853 -14.14 17.12 34.64
CA PHE A 853 -14.30 15.77 34.10
C PHE A 853 -13.57 14.67 34.89
N VAL A 854 -12.48 15.01 35.60
CA VAL A 854 -11.46 14.00 35.96
C VAL A 854 -11.36 13.63 37.44
N GLY A 855 -11.83 14.44 38.40
CA GLY A 855 -11.48 14.07 39.78
C GLY A 855 -11.96 14.88 40.97
N GLU A 856 -13.03 15.65 40.89
CA GLU A 856 -13.75 16.00 42.13
C GLU A 856 -15.03 15.17 42.21
N THR A 857 -15.09 14.26 43.19
CA THR A 857 -16.33 13.60 43.61
C THR A 857 -17.41 14.66 43.84
N GLY A 858 -18.34 14.80 42.87
CA GLY A 858 -19.44 15.77 42.93
C GLY A 858 -19.54 16.77 41.76
N SER A 859 -18.55 16.86 40.87
CA SER A 859 -18.64 17.76 39.70
C SER A 859 -19.55 17.20 38.60
N SER A 860 -20.49 18.00 38.11
CA SER A 860 -21.38 17.63 37.00
C SER A 860 -20.63 17.61 35.66
N VAL A 861 -21.01 16.67 34.79
CA VAL A 861 -20.53 16.62 33.38
C VAL A 861 -20.81 17.98 32.73
N PRO A 862 -19.83 18.63 32.07
CA PRO A 862 -20.07 19.91 31.41
C PRO A 862 -21.10 19.72 30.29
N VAL A 863 -22.23 20.43 30.38
CA VAL A 863 -23.30 20.40 29.38
C VAL A 863 -23.27 21.71 28.61
N LEU A 864 -23.37 21.62 27.28
CA LEU A 864 -23.46 22.75 26.39
C LEU A 864 -24.69 23.60 26.75
N SER A 865 -24.49 24.91 26.88
CA SER A 865 -25.55 25.86 27.20
C SER A 865 -25.40 27.11 26.33
N ASP A 866 -26.51 27.81 26.09
CA ASP A 866 -26.57 28.97 25.20
C ASP A 866 -25.96 30.24 25.83
N ASP A 867 -25.83 30.28 27.16
CA ASP A 867 -25.15 31.34 27.91
C ASP A 867 -23.62 31.26 27.85
N MET A 868 -23.07 30.13 27.40
CA MET A 868 -21.63 29.95 27.16
C MET A 868 -21.20 30.64 25.86
N THR A 869 -20.85 31.93 25.98
CA THR A 869 -20.44 32.79 24.86
C THR A 869 -18.93 32.81 24.63
N GLU A 870 -18.13 32.45 25.64
CA GLU A 870 -16.67 32.37 25.54
C GLU A 870 -16.26 31.12 24.70
N PRO A 871 -15.51 31.29 23.59
CA PRO A 871 -15.03 30.20 22.74
C PRO A 871 -14.31 29.04 23.44
N HIS A 872 -13.38 29.30 24.36
CA HIS A 872 -12.63 28.34 25.15
C HIS A 872 -13.54 27.51 26.06
N ASP A 873 -14.42 28.16 26.85
CA ASP A 873 -15.33 27.45 27.76
C ASP A 873 -16.30 26.55 27.00
N ARG A 874 -16.87 27.09 25.90
CA ARG A 874 -17.77 26.35 25.02
C ARG A 874 -17.03 25.22 24.29
N GLY A 875 -15.83 25.49 23.78
CA GLY A 875 -14.99 24.54 23.07
C GLY A 875 -14.55 23.37 23.95
N ALA A 876 -14.31 23.64 25.22
CA ALA A 876 -13.90 22.62 26.18
C ALA A 876 -15.00 21.55 26.43
N VAL A 877 -16.28 21.88 26.17
CA VAL A 877 -17.38 20.89 26.14
C VAL A 877 -17.17 19.88 25.01
N LEU A 878 -16.79 20.34 23.82
CA LEU A 878 -16.49 19.47 22.67
C LEU A 878 -15.26 18.60 22.95
N VAL A 879 -14.18 19.17 23.49
CA VAL A 879 -12.98 18.38 23.83
C VAL A 879 -13.30 17.30 24.86
N SER A 880 -14.11 17.66 25.88
CA SER A 880 -14.60 16.72 26.87
C SER A 880 -15.40 15.58 26.23
N ALA A 881 -16.22 15.86 25.20
CA ALA A 881 -17.01 14.85 24.49
C ALA A 881 -16.10 13.83 23.77
N VAL A 882 -15.13 14.32 23.01
CA VAL A 882 -14.18 13.47 22.28
C VAL A 882 -13.32 12.65 23.24
N PHE A 883 -12.88 13.25 24.35
CA PHE A 883 -12.08 12.55 25.36
C PHE A 883 -12.86 11.46 26.10
N ALA A 884 -14.15 11.68 26.39
CA ALA A 884 -15.00 10.63 26.97
C ALA A 884 -15.25 9.47 25.99
N ALA A 885 -15.41 9.75 24.69
CA ALA A 885 -15.47 8.71 23.68
C ALA A 885 -14.16 7.90 23.66
N PHE A 886 -13.00 8.58 23.69
CA PHE A 886 -11.70 7.93 23.80
C PHE A 886 -11.58 7.00 25.00
N LEU A 887 -11.97 7.44 26.21
CA LEU A 887 -11.91 6.60 27.41
C LEU A 887 -12.81 5.36 27.30
N THR A 888 -14.01 5.53 26.73
CA THR A 888 -14.96 4.42 26.50
C THR A 888 -14.39 3.38 25.54
N ILE A 889 -13.82 3.85 24.41
CA ILE A 889 -13.16 2.98 23.43
C ILE A 889 -11.95 2.29 24.06
N TYR A 890 -11.10 3.03 24.77
CA TYR A 890 -9.91 2.51 25.42
C TYR A 890 -10.26 1.41 26.43
N ALA A 891 -11.29 1.62 27.25
CA ALA A 891 -11.76 0.62 28.20
C ALA A 891 -12.22 -0.67 27.50
N SER A 892 -12.96 -0.55 26.39
CA SER A 892 -13.38 -1.69 25.56
C SER A 892 -12.17 -2.45 24.98
N ARG A 893 -11.19 -1.73 24.44
CA ARG A 893 -9.99 -2.32 23.83
C ARG A 893 -9.05 -3.00 24.81
N CYS A 894 -9.07 -2.60 26.08
CA CYS A 894 -8.22 -3.17 27.12
C CYS A 894 -8.91 -4.28 27.92
N ALA A 895 -10.20 -4.54 27.69
CA ALA A 895 -10.99 -5.49 28.47
C ALA A 895 -10.46 -6.93 28.38
N ASP A 896 -9.91 -7.32 27.23
CA ASP A 896 -9.22 -8.61 27.06
C ASP A 896 -7.89 -8.67 27.81
N LEU A 897 -7.04 -7.64 27.70
CA LEU A 897 -5.76 -7.54 28.41
C LEU A 897 -5.96 -7.59 29.93
N ILE A 898 -6.97 -6.89 30.44
CA ILE A 898 -7.30 -6.91 31.87
C ILE A 898 -7.81 -8.30 32.28
N ARG A 899 -8.74 -8.92 31.53
CA ARG A 899 -9.18 -10.29 31.86
C ARG A 899 -8.04 -11.30 31.85
N LEU A 900 -7.11 -11.19 30.89
CA LEU A 900 -5.92 -12.04 30.85
C LEU A 900 -5.04 -11.84 32.09
N ALA A 901 -4.81 -10.59 32.49
CA ALA A 901 -3.99 -10.26 33.66
C ALA A 901 -4.62 -10.66 35.00
N THR A 902 -5.95 -10.79 35.04
CA THR A 902 -6.68 -11.02 36.29
C THR A 902 -7.38 -12.38 36.35
N ASN A 903 -7.01 -13.28 35.44
CA ASN A 903 -7.60 -14.62 35.32
C ASN A 903 -9.14 -14.60 35.21
N GLY A 904 -9.65 -13.64 34.44
CA GLY A 904 -11.07 -13.49 34.11
C GLY A 904 -11.90 -12.62 35.06
N SER A 905 -11.36 -12.16 36.20
CA SER A 905 -12.12 -11.35 37.16
C SER A 905 -12.48 -9.94 36.65
N GLY A 906 -11.70 -9.40 35.69
CA GLY A 906 -11.80 -8.00 35.25
C GLY A 906 -11.31 -6.96 36.27
N ILE A 907 -10.86 -7.39 37.45
CA ILE A 907 -10.40 -6.52 38.55
C ILE A 907 -8.93 -6.78 38.79
N LEU A 908 -8.09 -5.75 38.60
CA LEU A 908 -6.65 -5.89 38.80
C LEU A 908 -6.35 -6.02 40.30
N PRO A 909 -5.36 -6.83 40.69
CA PRO A 909 -4.97 -6.94 42.09
C PRO A 909 -4.49 -5.58 42.61
N GLY A 910 -4.76 -5.30 43.88
CA GLY A 910 -4.29 -4.06 44.52
C GLY A 910 -2.76 -4.00 44.52
N GLY A 911 -2.19 -2.89 44.06
CA GLY A 911 -0.75 -2.69 43.92
C GLY A 911 -0.36 -2.07 42.57
N ALA A 912 0.94 -2.06 42.28
CA ALA A 912 1.46 -1.56 41.01
C ALA A 912 1.15 -2.53 39.86
N ILE A 913 0.78 -1.99 38.70
CA ILE A 913 0.52 -2.78 37.50
C ILE A 913 1.86 -3.34 36.96
N PRO A 914 1.94 -4.63 36.59
CA PRO A 914 3.14 -5.20 35.99
C PRO A 914 3.63 -4.39 34.78
N VAL A 915 4.95 -4.21 34.64
CA VAL A 915 5.55 -3.36 33.60
C VAL A 915 5.11 -3.78 32.20
N ASP A 916 5.05 -5.08 31.92
CA ASP A 916 4.61 -5.59 30.61
C ASP A 916 3.14 -5.27 30.32
N LEU A 917 2.27 -5.33 31.34
CA LEU A 917 0.87 -4.95 31.22
C LEU A 917 0.73 -3.45 31.04
N ALA A 918 1.48 -2.64 31.80
CA ALA A 918 1.50 -1.19 31.65
C ALA A 918 1.97 -0.77 30.24
N ASN A 919 3.01 -1.41 29.69
CA ASN A 919 3.48 -1.21 28.32
C ASN A 919 2.40 -1.54 27.28
N ARG A 920 1.68 -2.67 27.47
CA ARG A 920 0.61 -3.10 26.56
C ARG A 920 -0.59 -2.15 26.61
N LEU A 921 -0.99 -1.73 27.81
CA LEU A 921 -2.06 -0.75 28.03
C LEU A 921 -1.68 0.63 27.45
N ALA A 922 -0.44 1.09 27.64
CA ALA A 922 0.06 2.33 27.04
C ALA A 922 0.07 2.27 25.50
N SER A 923 0.48 1.13 24.93
CA SER A 923 0.42 0.89 23.49
C SER A 923 -1.02 0.94 22.96
N GLU A 924 -1.98 0.34 23.68
CA GLU A 924 -3.40 0.41 23.29
C GLU A 924 -3.97 1.82 23.45
N ALA A 925 -3.58 2.57 24.49
CA ALA A 925 -3.96 3.98 24.64
C ALA A 925 -3.44 4.82 23.46
N SER A 926 -2.16 4.67 23.09
CA SER A 926 -1.55 5.35 21.94
C SER A 926 -2.24 5.01 20.61
N LYS A 927 -2.54 3.73 20.35
CA LYS A 927 -3.30 3.32 19.16
C LYS A 927 -4.72 3.87 19.15
N THR A 928 -5.37 3.92 20.31
CA THR A 928 -6.72 4.45 20.45
C THR A 928 -6.74 5.96 20.19
N ALA A 929 -5.76 6.69 20.73
CA ALA A 929 -5.58 8.11 20.49
C ALA A 929 -5.30 8.41 19.01
N ASP A 930 -4.42 7.64 18.35
CA ASP A 930 -4.16 7.77 16.91
C ASP A 930 -5.44 7.52 16.10
N HIS A 931 -6.26 6.53 16.48
CA HIS A 931 -7.52 6.26 15.79
C HIS A 931 -8.55 7.39 15.98
N VAL A 932 -8.78 7.82 17.22
CA VAL A 932 -9.70 8.92 17.55
C VAL A 932 -9.29 10.21 16.83
N LEU A 933 -8.00 10.55 16.84
CA LEU A 933 -7.48 11.71 16.11
C LEU A 933 -7.73 11.60 14.60
N ASN A 934 -7.49 10.43 14.01
CA ASN A 934 -7.76 10.21 12.59
C ASN A 934 -9.26 10.35 12.26
N MET A 935 -10.16 9.88 13.12
CA MET A 935 -11.61 10.07 12.96
C MET A 935 -11.96 11.57 12.97
N CYS A 936 -11.45 12.31 13.96
CA CYS A 936 -11.70 13.75 14.11
C CYS A 936 -11.20 14.57 12.90
N ILE A 937 -9.99 14.29 12.40
CA ILE A 937 -9.43 15.00 11.23
C ILE A 937 -10.20 14.63 9.95
N ARG A 938 -10.55 13.36 9.74
CA ARG A 938 -11.30 12.92 8.55
C ARG A 938 -12.67 13.60 8.42
N ALA A 939 -13.30 13.89 9.57
CA ALA A 939 -14.61 14.51 9.65
C ALA A 939 -14.65 15.93 9.07
N LEU A 940 -13.51 16.64 9.01
CA LEU A 940 -13.44 17.99 8.44
C LEU A 940 -13.97 18.04 7.00
N ASP A 941 -13.65 17.03 6.17
CA ASP A 941 -14.17 16.94 4.79
C ASP A 941 -15.70 16.72 4.70
N TYR A 942 -16.35 16.38 5.81
CA TYR A 942 -17.78 16.09 5.93
C TYR A 942 -18.54 17.21 6.68
N CYS A 943 -17.86 18.31 6.99
CA CYS A 943 -18.43 19.48 7.64
C CYS A 943 -19.07 20.44 6.61
N PRO A 944 -20.08 21.23 6.99
CA PRO A 944 -20.51 22.38 6.20
C PRO A 944 -19.36 23.39 6.05
N PRO A 945 -19.30 24.16 4.94
CA PRO A 945 -18.19 25.08 4.69
C PRO A 945 -18.26 26.37 5.53
N VAL A 946 -19.40 26.63 6.16
CA VAL A 946 -19.71 27.80 7.02
C VAL A 946 -20.78 27.41 8.03
N ASN A 947 -20.92 28.18 9.12
CA ASN A 947 -21.98 28.00 10.12
C ASN A 947 -22.04 26.56 10.69
N LEU A 948 -20.86 25.98 10.99
CA LEU A 948 -20.71 24.68 11.61
C LEU A 948 -21.22 24.71 13.05
N GLU A 949 -21.97 23.67 13.42
CA GLU A 949 -22.35 23.40 14.81
C GLU A 949 -21.64 22.15 15.34
N PHE A 950 -21.51 22.02 16.66
CA PHE A 950 -20.96 20.80 17.26
C PHE A 950 -21.78 19.54 16.89
N GLY A 951 -23.09 19.71 16.74
CA GLY A 951 -23.99 18.66 16.26
C GLY A 951 -23.73 18.25 14.80
N ASP A 952 -23.35 19.18 13.93
CA ASP A 952 -22.94 18.86 12.55
C ASP A 952 -21.60 18.12 12.55
N TYR A 953 -20.68 18.49 13.45
CA TYR A 953 -19.39 17.83 13.58
C TYR A 953 -19.53 16.38 14.03
N LEU A 954 -20.46 16.08 14.95
CA LEU A 954 -20.80 14.69 15.30
C LEU A 954 -21.25 13.90 14.06
N ARG A 955 -22.20 14.44 13.29
CA ARG A 955 -22.67 13.79 12.05
C ARG A 955 -21.53 13.57 11.07
N ALA A 956 -20.63 14.54 10.95
CA ALA A 956 -19.45 14.44 10.11
C ALA A 956 -18.49 13.31 10.57
N ILE A 957 -18.25 13.15 11.88
CA ILE A 957 -17.44 12.05 12.43
C ILE A 957 -18.07 10.70 12.09
N ILE A 958 -19.36 10.51 12.42
CA ILE A 958 -20.07 9.25 12.23
C ILE A 958 -20.13 8.88 10.74
N THR A 959 -20.44 9.84 9.87
CA THR A 959 -20.52 9.63 8.42
C THR A 959 -19.15 9.32 7.82
N ALA A 960 -18.13 10.10 8.15
CA ALA A 960 -16.78 9.90 7.62
C ALA A 960 -16.17 8.55 8.03
N ASP A 961 -16.48 8.10 9.25
CA ASP A 961 -16.02 6.81 9.74
C ASP A 961 -16.79 5.65 9.09
N ARG A 962 -18.12 5.71 9.02
CA ARG A 962 -18.95 4.70 8.34
C ARG A 962 -18.57 4.47 6.88
N ASP A 963 -18.15 5.53 6.21
CA ASP A 963 -17.70 5.49 4.82
C ASP A 963 -16.41 4.71 4.62
N LEU A 964 -15.48 4.82 5.56
CA LEU A 964 -14.16 4.18 5.48
C LEU A 964 -14.14 2.82 6.19
N VAL A 965 -14.83 2.69 7.31
CA VAL A 965 -14.89 1.50 8.18
C VAL A 965 -16.36 1.14 8.37
N ARG A 966 -16.88 0.28 7.47
CA ARG A 966 -18.29 -0.09 7.49
C ARG A 966 -18.66 -0.88 8.74
N ASP A 967 -17.84 -1.86 9.09
CA ASP A 967 -18.03 -2.72 10.26
C ASP A 967 -17.36 -2.09 11.49
N ASP A 968 -18.17 -1.61 12.43
CA ASP A 968 -17.70 -1.04 13.72
C ASP A 968 -17.83 -2.11 14.82
N ASP A 969 -16.99 -3.13 14.74
CA ASP A 969 -16.94 -4.28 15.63
C ASP A 969 -16.67 -3.91 17.11
N ARG A 970 -16.17 -2.69 17.35
CA ARG A 970 -15.75 -2.18 18.66
C ARG A 970 -16.62 -1.05 19.19
N GLY A 971 -17.65 -0.61 18.46
CA GLY A 971 -18.60 0.41 18.89
C GLY A 971 -18.02 1.82 19.04
N TYR A 972 -17.03 2.19 18.23
CA TYR A 972 -16.45 3.52 18.19
C TYR A 972 -17.51 4.61 17.97
N ARG A 973 -18.39 4.42 16.98
CA ARG A 973 -19.44 5.38 16.63
C ARG A 973 -20.41 5.57 17.78
N VAL A 974 -20.81 4.46 18.43
CA VAL A 974 -21.69 4.49 19.60
C VAL A 974 -21.06 5.27 20.76
N ALA A 975 -19.75 5.10 20.99
CA ALA A 975 -19.03 5.85 22.02
C ALA A 975 -19.03 7.36 21.78
N PHE A 976 -18.86 7.81 20.53
CA PHE A 976 -18.98 9.23 20.16
C PHE A 976 -20.40 9.75 20.36
N ILE A 977 -21.41 9.01 19.89
CA ILE A 977 -22.82 9.39 20.01
C ILE A 977 -23.21 9.58 21.47
N ASP A 978 -22.87 8.62 22.33
CA ASP A 978 -23.17 8.68 23.76
C ASP A 978 -22.45 9.84 24.44
N ALA A 979 -21.16 10.03 24.15
CA ALA A 979 -20.36 11.08 24.77
C ALA A 979 -20.82 12.50 24.42
N PHE A 980 -21.27 12.73 23.17
CA PHE A 980 -21.84 14.00 22.73
C PHE A 980 -23.22 14.23 23.36
N ARG A 981 -24.06 13.20 23.38
CA ARG A 981 -25.40 13.24 24.00
C ARG A 981 -25.34 13.63 25.48
N GLN A 982 -24.43 13.02 26.24
CA GLN A 982 -24.28 13.30 27.68
C GLN A 982 -23.89 14.76 27.98
N ARG A 983 -23.38 15.49 26.99
CA ARG A 983 -22.96 16.89 27.11
C ARG A 983 -23.95 17.85 26.45
N GLY A 984 -25.14 17.38 26.09
CA GLY A 984 -26.16 18.21 25.45
C GLY A 984 -25.82 18.61 24.02
N ILE A 985 -24.80 18.01 23.39
CA ILE A 985 -24.48 18.27 21.99
C ILE A 985 -25.42 17.41 21.13
N LEU A 986 -26.44 18.06 20.58
CA LEU A 986 -27.46 17.45 19.74
C LEU A 986 -27.33 17.93 18.30
N SER A 987 -27.57 17.05 17.34
CA SER A 987 -27.58 17.41 15.93
C SER A 987 -28.93 18.01 15.53
N SER A 988 -28.92 19.15 14.85
CA SER A 988 -30.12 19.78 14.33
C SER A 988 -30.68 18.97 13.15
N GLY A 989 -32.01 18.85 13.08
CA GLY A 989 -32.70 18.18 11.96
C GLY A 989 -32.72 16.65 11.97
N VAL A 990 -32.39 16.00 13.10
CA VAL A 990 -32.54 14.54 13.28
C VAL A 990 -33.48 14.25 14.46
N SER A 991 -34.34 13.24 14.32
CA SER A 991 -35.32 12.88 15.36
C SER A 991 -34.76 11.93 16.42
N HIS A 992 -33.69 11.21 16.08
CA HIS A 992 -33.07 10.19 16.93
C HIS A 992 -31.54 10.28 16.87
N LEU A 993 -30.88 9.88 17.95
CA LEU A 993 -29.41 9.78 18.05
C LEU A 993 -28.95 8.34 17.78
N ALA A 994 -29.52 7.69 16.76
CA ALA A 994 -29.03 6.41 16.27
C ALA A 994 -27.99 6.64 15.17
N GLU A 995 -27.11 5.66 14.92
CA GLU A 995 -26.03 5.78 13.94
C GLU A 995 -26.56 6.15 12.54
N ASP A 996 -27.60 5.45 12.08
CA ASP A 996 -28.25 5.64 10.77
C ASP A 996 -28.89 7.03 10.64
N SER A 997 -29.48 7.54 11.73
CA SER A 997 -30.12 8.86 11.80
C SER A 997 -29.12 10.00 11.73
N LEU A 998 -27.86 9.77 12.16
CA LEU A 998 -26.81 10.78 12.16
C LEU A 998 -26.03 10.86 10.85
N LEU A 999 -26.17 9.86 9.97
CA LEU A 999 -25.52 9.90 8.66
C LEU A 999 -25.98 11.12 7.86
N TRP A 1000 -25.08 11.72 7.10
CA TRP A 1000 -25.49 12.65 6.05
C TRP A 1000 -26.29 11.88 5.00
N GLU A 1001 -27.36 12.50 4.50
CA GLU A 1001 -28.21 11.87 3.50
C GLU A 1001 -27.72 12.21 2.09
N PRO A 1002 -27.92 11.31 1.12
CA PRO A 1002 -27.77 11.67 -0.28
C PRO A 1002 -28.75 12.79 -0.63
N PRO A 1003 -28.39 13.70 -1.55
CA PRO A 1003 -29.30 14.74 -1.97
C PRO A 1003 -30.55 14.14 -2.61
N ALA A 1004 -31.72 14.66 -2.25
CA ALA A 1004 -32.96 14.42 -2.97
C ALA A 1004 -32.91 15.13 -4.33
N MET A 1005 -32.15 14.55 -5.25
CA MET A 1005 -31.96 15.03 -6.62
C MET A 1005 -32.44 13.97 -7.59
N GLU A 1006 -33.19 14.41 -8.60
CA GLU A 1006 -33.56 13.55 -9.73
C GLU A 1006 -32.30 13.05 -10.46
N THR A 1007 -32.39 11.86 -11.05
CA THR A 1007 -31.29 11.21 -11.78
C THR A 1007 -30.68 12.14 -12.85
N GLU A 1008 -31.50 12.94 -13.53
CA GLU A 1008 -31.03 13.90 -14.53
C GLU A 1008 -30.08 14.97 -13.98
N MET A 1009 -30.24 15.36 -12.71
CA MET A 1009 -29.40 16.36 -12.06
C MET A 1009 -28.07 15.76 -11.58
N LEU A 1010 -28.09 14.48 -11.20
CA LEU A 1010 -26.88 13.69 -10.94
C LEU A 1010 -26.07 13.51 -12.24
N ASP A 1011 -26.74 13.18 -13.35
CA ASP A 1011 -26.12 13.08 -14.66
C ASP A 1011 -25.53 14.42 -15.11
N LEU A 1012 -26.23 15.53 -14.87
CA LEU A 1012 -25.70 16.86 -15.16
C LEU A 1012 -24.40 17.11 -14.39
N PHE A 1013 -24.36 16.78 -13.09
CA PHE A 1013 -23.16 16.94 -12.26
C PHE A 1013 -22.02 16.02 -12.73
N SER A 1014 -22.31 14.79 -13.17
CA SER A 1014 -21.29 13.86 -13.68
C SER A 1014 -20.50 14.41 -14.88
N LYS A 1015 -21.10 15.31 -15.68
CA LYS A 1015 -20.46 15.92 -16.86
C LYS A 1015 -19.30 16.86 -16.53
N ILE A 1016 -19.23 17.41 -15.31
CA ILE A 1016 -18.10 18.29 -14.94
C ILE A 1016 -16.86 17.47 -14.55
N LEU A 1017 -17.01 16.22 -14.10
CA LEU A 1017 -15.91 15.43 -13.56
C LEU A 1017 -14.75 15.22 -14.55
N PRO A 1018 -14.97 14.90 -15.83
CA PRO A 1018 -13.88 14.72 -16.80
C PRO A 1018 -13.10 16.01 -17.08
N LEU A 1019 -13.66 17.17 -16.74
CA LEU A 1019 -13.03 18.48 -16.93
C LEU A 1019 -12.14 18.87 -15.75
N LEU A 1020 -12.28 18.20 -14.59
CA LEU A 1020 -11.52 18.47 -13.38
C LEU A 1020 -10.21 17.67 -13.36
N ASP A 1021 -9.16 18.28 -12.84
CA ASP A 1021 -7.91 17.56 -12.56
C ASP A 1021 -8.01 16.88 -11.19
N LEU A 1022 -8.10 15.56 -11.18
CA LEU A 1022 -8.28 14.75 -9.98
C LEU A 1022 -6.96 14.16 -9.46
N SER A 1023 -5.79 14.65 -9.91
CA SER A 1023 -4.48 14.09 -9.56
C SER A 1023 -4.03 14.39 -8.12
N TRP A 1024 -4.69 15.30 -7.39
CA TRP A 1024 -4.30 15.66 -6.02
C TRP A 1024 -4.31 14.44 -5.08
N GLY A 1025 -3.11 14.01 -4.66
CA GLY A 1025 -2.89 12.88 -3.75
C GLY A 1025 -1.68 13.11 -2.86
N LEU A 1026 -1.08 12.05 -2.33
CA LEU A 1026 0.13 12.14 -1.47
C LEU A 1026 1.46 12.21 -2.25
N THR A 1027 1.44 11.93 -3.55
CA THR A 1027 2.63 11.88 -4.43
C THR A 1027 2.81 13.11 -5.30
N ILE A 1028 1.80 13.99 -5.38
CA ILE A 1028 1.86 15.24 -6.14
C ILE A 1028 2.68 16.29 -5.35
N ASP A 1029 3.31 17.22 -6.06
CA ASP A 1029 3.85 18.42 -5.43
C ASP A 1029 2.72 19.37 -4.99
N ARG A 1030 2.93 20.07 -3.87
CA ARG A 1030 1.90 20.91 -3.25
C ARG A 1030 1.51 22.10 -4.11
N LYS A 1031 2.47 22.63 -4.88
CA LYS A 1031 2.25 23.79 -5.74
C LYS A 1031 1.30 23.44 -6.87
N SER A 1032 1.51 22.31 -7.55
CA SER A 1032 0.58 21.80 -8.56
C SER A 1032 -0.79 21.49 -7.96
N ALA A 1033 -0.83 20.82 -6.79
CA ALA A 1033 -2.10 20.56 -6.09
C ALA A 1033 -2.90 21.85 -5.81
N PHE A 1034 -2.23 22.91 -5.36
CA PHE A 1034 -2.86 24.22 -5.14
C PHE A 1034 -3.45 24.80 -6.43
N PHE A 1035 -2.67 24.81 -7.53
CA PHE A 1035 -3.17 25.34 -8.80
C PHE A 1035 -4.27 24.49 -9.41
N HIS A 1036 -4.20 23.16 -9.28
CA HIS A 1036 -5.26 22.25 -9.71
C HIS A 1036 -6.56 22.53 -8.96
N SER A 1037 -6.49 22.74 -7.63
CA SER A 1037 -7.65 23.11 -6.82
C SER A 1037 -8.27 24.44 -7.27
N GLN A 1038 -7.45 25.47 -7.50
CA GLN A 1038 -7.91 26.78 -7.97
C GLN A 1038 -8.57 26.69 -9.35
N GLU A 1039 -7.94 25.97 -10.27
CA GLU A 1039 -8.44 25.79 -11.63
C GLU A 1039 -9.72 24.95 -11.65
N ASN A 1040 -9.80 23.90 -10.84
CA ASN A 1040 -11.01 23.11 -10.65
C ASN A 1040 -12.15 23.96 -10.07
N GLY A 1041 -11.86 24.79 -9.06
CA GLY A 1041 -12.83 25.75 -8.51
C GLY A 1041 -13.35 26.72 -9.56
N ARG A 1042 -12.46 27.27 -10.40
CA ARG A 1042 -12.83 28.17 -11.51
C ARG A 1042 -13.71 27.46 -12.55
N LYS A 1043 -13.31 26.27 -13.00
CA LYS A 1043 -14.08 25.45 -13.96
C LYS A 1043 -15.46 25.12 -13.42
N LEU A 1044 -15.54 24.69 -12.17
CA LEU A 1044 -16.80 24.37 -11.52
C LEU A 1044 -17.70 25.59 -11.37
N ASN A 1045 -17.15 26.74 -10.96
CA ASN A 1045 -17.90 27.97 -10.82
C ASN A 1045 -18.48 28.44 -12.16
N ASN A 1046 -17.64 28.50 -13.20
CA ASN A 1046 -18.05 28.86 -14.55
C ASN A 1046 -19.13 27.91 -15.09
N TRP A 1047 -18.96 26.61 -14.85
CA TRP A 1047 -19.95 25.62 -15.22
C TRP A 1047 -21.27 25.83 -14.48
N LEU A 1048 -21.25 26.00 -13.15
CA LEU A 1048 -22.44 26.15 -12.31
C LEU A 1048 -23.21 27.44 -12.60
N THR A 1049 -22.52 28.50 -13.01
CA THR A 1049 -23.10 29.84 -13.25
C THR A 1049 -23.46 30.14 -14.71
N ASP A 1050 -23.14 29.22 -15.62
CA ASP A 1050 -23.48 29.32 -17.04
C ASP A 1050 -24.99 29.49 -17.26
N PRO A 1051 -25.44 30.58 -17.91
CA PRO A 1051 -26.85 30.87 -18.11
C PRO A 1051 -27.47 30.08 -19.27
N SER A 1052 -26.67 29.39 -20.10
CA SER A 1052 -27.17 28.69 -21.29
C SER A 1052 -28.02 27.45 -20.98
N ASP A 1053 -27.88 26.88 -19.78
CA ASP A 1053 -28.57 25.67 -19.36
C ASP A 1053 -29.51 25.96 -18.17
N PRO A 1054 -30.84 26.03 -18.39
CA PRO A 1054 -31.80 26.34 -17.34
C PRO A 1054 -31.81 25.31 -16.20
N LYS A 1055 -31.35 24.08 -16.43
CA LYS A 1055 -31.24 23.07 -15.36
C LYS A 1055 -30.21 23.47 -14.30
N ARG A 1056 -29.17 24.23 -14.67
CA ARG A 1056 -28.16 24.72 -13.72
C ARG A 1056 -28.72 25.75 -12.74
N ARG A 1057 -29.74 26.51 -13.16
CA ARG A 1057 -30.48 27.41 -12.25
C ARG A 1057 -31.22 26.64 -11.16
N LEU A 1058 -31.94 25.58 -11.55
CA LEU A 1058 -32.60 24.69 -10.58
C LEU A 1058 -31.59 24.03 -9.65
N LEU A 1059 -30.43 23.62 -10.17
CA LEU A 1059 -29.36 23.03 -9.36
C LEU A 1059 -28.88 24.00 -8.27
N ARG A 1060 -28.60 25.26 -8.61
CA ARG A 1060 -28.20 26.28 -7.63
C ARG A 1060 -29.22 26.43 -6.51
N GLN A 1061 -30.51 26.42 -6.85
CA GLN A 1061 -31.60 26.51 -5.86
C GLN A 1061 -31.65 25.26 -4.95
N ILE A 1062 -31.48 24.06 -5.50
CA ILE A 1062 -31.41 22.80 -4.71
C ILE A 1062 -30.24 22.84 -3.72
N LEU A 1063 -29.07 23.32 -4.19
CA LEU A 1063 -27.87 23.51 -3.38
C LEU A 1063 -28.03 24.60 -2.30
N GLY A 1064 -29.07 25.43 -2.40
CA GLY A 1064 -29.39 26.47 -1.41
C GLY A 1064 -28.77 27.84 -1.71
N PHE A 1065 -28.45 28.12 -2.97
CA PHE A 1065 -27.93 29.39 -3.45
C PHE A 1065 -29.02 30.27 -4.07
N GLU A 1066 -28.85 31.57 -3.92
CA GLU A 1066 -29.70 32.61 -4.49
C GLU A 1066 -29.08 33.19 -5.77
N GLU A 1067 -29.90 33.82 -6.62
CA GLU A 1067 -29.39 34.49 -7.80
C GLU A 1067 -28.65 35.80 -7.40
N PRO A 1068 -27.44 36.07 -7.95
CA PRO A 1068 -26.68 37.26 -7.60
C PRO A 1068 -27.44 38.55 -7.95
N ALA A 1069 -27.46 39.52 -7.03
CA ALA A 1069 -28.23 40.75 -7.16
C ALA A 1069 -27.48 41.92 -6.51
N LYS A 1070 -27.29 43.02 -7.25
CA LYS A 1070 -26.65 44.25 -6.73
C LYS A 1070 -27.52 44.99 -5.72
N SER A 1071 -28.83 44.79 -5.78
CA SER A 1071 -29.81 45.31 -4.83
C SER A 1071 -30.86 44.23 -4.64
N TRP A 1072 -31.07 43.83 -3.40
CA TRP A 1072 -32.03 42.84 -2.96
C TRP A 1072 -32.72 43.34 -1.70
N THR A 1073 -34.03 43.17 -1.63
CA THR A 1073 -34.82 43.45 -0.43
C THR A 1073 -35.72 42.25 -0.15
N GLY A 1074 -35.87 41.90 1.13
CA GLY A 1074 -36.69 40.76 1.51
C GLY A 1074 -36.88 40.65 3.02
N VAL A 1075 -37.77 39.77 3.43
CA VAL A 1075 -38.06 39.50 4.84
C VAL A 1075 -37.56 38.10 5.18
N ILE A 1076 -36.69 38.00 6.19
CA ILE A 1076 -36.14 36.73 6.67
C ILE A 1076 -36.39 36.65 8.17
N GLY A 1077 -37.07 35.60 8.64
CA GLY A 1077 -37.35 35.43 10.06
C GLY A 1077 -38.14 36.59 10.70
N GLY A 1078 -38.93 37.31 9.90
CA GLY A 1078 -39.72 38.48 10.36
C GLY A 1078 -38.98 39.82 10.34
N GLN A 1079 -37.71 39.86 9.95
CA GLN A 1079 -36.92 41.08 9.81
C GLN A 1079 -36.71 41.46 8.34
N SER A 1080 -36.84 42.75 8.02
CA SER A 1080 -36.58 43.28 6.68
C SER A 1080 -35.09 43.52 6.49
N PHE A 1081 -34.55 42.98 5.40
CA PHE A 1081 -33.16 43.15 5.00
C PHE A 1081 -33.11 43.84 3.63
N ALA A 1082 -32.11 44.68 3.44
CA ALA A 1082 -31.73 45.25 2.15
C ALA A 1082 -30.23 45.04 1.94
N GLY A 1083 -29.77 44.81 0.72
CA GLY A 1083 -28.35 44.66 0.44
C GLY A 1083 -28.00 44.00 -0.89
N GLU A 1084 -26.78 43.46 -0.98
CA GLU A 1084 -26.21 42.82 -2.18
C GLU A 1084 -26.03 41.31 -1.98
N ILE A 1085 -26.53 40.50 -2.92
CA ILE A 1085 -26.23 39.06 -3.01
C ILE A 1085 -25.05 38.87 -3.96
N ARG A 1086 -23.92 38.40 -3.43
CA ARG A 1086 -22.71 38.14 -4.22
C ARG A 1086 -22.82 36.84 -5.03
N PRO A 1087 -21.99 36.68 -6.07
CA PRO A 1087 -21.81 35.41 -6.78
C PRO A 1087 -21.40 34.26 -5.85
N ILE A 1088 -21.68 33.03 -6.28
CA ILE A 1088 -21.19 31.81 -5.63
C ILE A 1088 -19.67 31.76 -5.73
N GLU A 1089 -19.01 31.31 -4.68
CA GLU A 1089 -17.56 31.13 -4.61
C GLU A 1089 -17.24 29.63 -4.41
N ALA A 1090 -16.42 29.06 -5.30
CA ALA A 1090 -15.91 27.70 -5.15
C ALA A 1090 -14.53 27.77 -4.47
N HIS A 1091 -14.50 27.51 -3.17
CA HIS A 1091 -13.29 27.72 -2.36
C HIS A 1091 -12.29 26.58 -2.48
N SER A 1092 -12.80 25.36 -2.60
CA SER A 1092 -11.99 24.16 -2.52
C SER A 1092 -12.65 23.06 -3.33
N VAL A 1093 -11.93 22.56 -4.33
CA VAL A 1093 -12.32 21.39 -5.13
C VAL A 1093 -11.18 20.41 -5.09
N ARG A 1094 -11.29 19.43 -4.19
CA ARG A 1094 -10.15 18.61 -3.75
C ARG A 1094 -10.49 17.13 -3.74
N VAL A 1095 -9.50 16.30 -4.02
CA VAL A 1095 -9.64 14.84 -3.98
C VAL A 1095 -8.98 14.30 -2.73
N CYS A 1096 -9.66 13.40 -2.01
CA CYS A 1096 -9.08 12.58 -0.96
C CYS A 1096 -9.01 11.13 -1.42
N ARG A 1097 -7.89 10.47 -1.13
CA ARG A 1097 -7.67 9.04 -1.40
C ARG A 1097 -7.29 8.35 -0.09
N ARG A 1098 -8.24 7.64 0.50
CA ARG A 1098 -8.09 7.04 1.83
C ARG A 1098 -8.08 5.52 1.71
N SER A 1099 -7.25 4.86 2.51
CA SER A 1099 -7.22 3.40 2.60
C SER A 1099 -7.91 2.96 3.88
N ALA A 1100 -8.83 2.01 3.77
CA ALA A 1100 -9.50 1.39 4.89
C ALA A 1100 -8.65 0.24 5.48
N PRO A 1101 -8.88 -0.13 6.75
CA PRO A 1101 -8.17 -1.25 7.40
C PRO A 1101 -8.36 -2.60 6.71
N ASP A 1102 -9.47 -2.79 5.99
CA ASP A 1102 -9.76 -4.01 5.21
C ASP A 1102 -8.99 -4.10 3.88
N GLY A 1103 -8.16 -3.08 3.58
CA GLY A 1103 -7.38 -2.98 2.35
C GLY A 1103 -8.13 -2.32 1.19
N SER A 1104 -9.41 -1.97 1.35
CA SER A 1104 -10.15 -1.19 0.35
C SER A 1104 -9.66 0.26 0.32
N SER A 1105 -9.92 0.96 -0.79
CA SER A 1105 -9.57 2.38 -0.93
C SER A 1105 -10.76 3.19 -1.42
N THR A 1106 -10.99 4.33 -0.79
CA THR A 1106 -12.05 5.28 -1.13
C THR A 1106 -11.43 6.51 -1.78
N SER A 1107 -11.97 6.88 -2.95
CA SER A 1107 -11.60 8.13 -3.64
C SER A 1107 -12.81 9.05 -3.63
N THR A 1108 -12.70 10.20 -2.99
CA THR A 1108 -13.81 11.15 -2.84
C THR A 1108 -13.38 12.52 -3.32
N LEU A 1109 -14.21 13.13 -4.15
CA LEU A 1109 -14.10 14.53 -4.52
C LEU A 1109 -14.94 15.36 -3.55
N VAL A 1110 -14.29 16.27 -2.83
CA VAL A 1110 -14.91 17.19 -1.89
C VAL A 1110 -14.95 18.57 -2.53
N ILE A 1111 -16.14 19.14 -2.60
CA ILE A 1111 -16.40 20.44 -3.21
C ILE A 1111 -17.04 21.34 -2.15
N GLU A 1112 -16.43 22.49 -1.90
CA GLU A 1112 -16.97 23.52 -1.01
C GLU A 1112 -17.35 24.77 -1.78
N LEU A 1113 -18.64 25.11 -1.68
CA LEU A 1113 -19.25 26.26 -2.30
C LEU A 1113 -19.83 27.16 -1.22
N THR A 1114 -19.62 28.48 -1.32
CA THR A 1114 -20.27 29.46 -0.43
C THR A 1114 -20.88 30.61 -1.21
N GLN A 1115 -21.76 31.35 -0.55
CA GLN A 1115 -22.33 32.58 -1.06
C GLN A 1115 -22.45 33.61 0.06
N THR A 1116 -22.35 34.88 -0.32
CA THR A 1116 -22.39 36.02 0.59
C THR A 1116 -23.60 36.89 0.32
N PHE A 1117 -24.34 37.24 1.38
CA PHE A 1117 -25.22 38.40 1.39
C PHE A 1117 -24.56 39.52 2.22
N ARG A 1118 -24.51 40.72 1.67
CA ARG A 1118 -24.00 41.92 2.34
C ARG A 1118 -25.16 42.86 2.61
N ALA A 1119 -25.55 43.00 3.87
CA ALA A 1119 -26.64 43.85 4.31
C ALA A 1119 -26.25 45.35 4.29
N GLU A 1120 -27.23 46.20 4.04
CA GLU A 1120 -27.15 47.67 4.12
C GLU A 1120 -27.98 48.19 5.30
N PRO A 1121 -27.57 49.31 5.95
CA PRO A 1121 -26.43 50.18 5.61
C PRO A 1121 -25.11 49.78 6.30
N ASN A 1122 -25.14 48.86 7.26
CA ASN A 1122 -24.00 48.51 8.12
C ASN A 1122 -22.90 47.68 7.41
N GLY A 1123 -23.22 47.05 6.29
CA GLY A 1123 -22.27 46.23 5.53
C GLY A 1123 -22.05 44.84 6.10
N ASP A 1124 -22.90 44.39 7.03
CA ASP A 1124 -22.81 43.08 7.68
C ASP A 1124 -22.90 41.95 6.66
N ARG A 1125 -22.19 40.85 6.93
CA ARG A 1125 -22.05 39.74 5.99
C ARG A 1125 -22.69 38.50 6.56
N TYR A 1126 -23.64 37.96 5.81
CA TYR A 1126 -24.26 36.67 6.04
C TYR A 1126 -23.72 35.65 5.05
N ARG A 1127 -23.52 34.42 5.53
CA ARG A 1127 -22.95 33.30 4.79
C ARG A 1127 -23.95 32.16 4.66
N GLY A 1128 -23.94 31.57 3.48
CA GLY A 1128 -24.52 30.26 3.19
C GLY A 1128 -23.54 29.45 2.34
N GLY A 1129 -23.77 28.16 2.23
CA GLY A 1129 -22.91 27.28 1.45
C GLY A 1129 -23.28 25.81 1.53
N CYS A 1130 -22.58 25.01 0.75
CA CYS A 1130 -22.68 23.57 0.80
C CYS A 1130 -21.34 22.87 0.57
N THR A 1131 -21.18 21.72 1.22
CA THR A 1131 -20.14 20.73 0.95
C THR A 1131 -20.78 19.58 0.19
N LEU A 1132 -20.24 19.25 -0.98
CA LEU A 1132 -20.64 18.09 -1.78
C LEU A 1132 -19.54 17.04 -1.71
N LEU A 1133 -19.93 15.80 -1.43
CA LEU A 1133 -19.02 14.65 -1.43
C LEU A 1133 -19.40 13.69 -2.54
N PHE A 1134 -18.50 13.52 -3.50
CA PHE A 1134 -18.72 12.72 -4.69
C PHE A 1134 -17.80 11.49 -4.67
N ASP A 1135 -18.38 10.30 -4.73
CA ASP A 1135 -17.62 9.05 -4.77
C ASP A 1135 -17.12 8.81 -6.20
N LEU A 1136 -15.81 8.86 -6.37
CA LEU A 1136 -15.14 8.69 -7.66
C LEU A 1136 -15.03 7.23 -8.08
N ASN A 1137 -15.28 6.27 -7.19
CA ASN A 1137 -15.26 4.85 -7.53
C ASN A 1137 -16.55 4.43 -8.27
N VAL A 1138 -17.68 5.02 -7.90
CA VAL A 1138 -18.99 4.76 -8.54
C VAL A 1138 -19.49 5.93 -9.38
N ASN A 1139 -18.71 7.01 -9.45
CA ASN A 1139 -19.05 8.27 -10.11
C ASN A 1139 -20.43 8.82 -9.69
N GLY A 1140 -20.69 8.92 -8.38
CA GLY A 1140 -21.97 9.39 -7.85
C GLY A 1140 -21.84 10.41 -6.72
N LEU A 1141 -22.78 11.35 -6.64
CA LEU A 1141 -22.88 12.30 -5.52
C LEU A 1141 -23.44 11.58 -4.30
N LYS A 1142 -22.64 11.49 -3.24
CA LYS A 1142 -22.93 10.68 -2.06
C LYS A 1142 -23.64 11.49 -0.98
N TYR A 1143 -23.18 12.71 -0.71
CA TYR A 1143 -23.74 13.57 0.34
C TYR A 1143 -23.81 15.03 -0.09
N LEU A 1144 -24.83 15.73 0.42
CA LEU A 1144 -25.00 17.18 0.35
C LEU A 1144 -25.14 17.74 1.76
N VAL A 1145 -24.12 18.42 2.25
CA VAL A 1145 -24.13 19.10 3.55
C VAL A 1145 -24.36 20.59 3.29
N ARG A 1146 -25.54 21.13 3.61
CA ARG A 1146 -25.93 22.50 3.22
C ARG A 1146 -26.35 23.38 4.39
N LYS A 1147 -25.99 24.66 4.31
CA LYS A 1147 -26.47 25.76 5.15
C LYS A 1147 -26.99 26.87 4.22
N LYS A 1148 -28.31 27.02 4.13
CA LYS A 1148 -28.94 28.01 3.23
C LYS A 1148 -28.63 29.44 3.69
N LEU A 1149 -28.42 30.33 2.72
CA LEU A 1149 -28.10 31.74 2.98
C LEU A 1149 -29.21 32.46 3.77
N PHE A 1150 -30.47 32.23 3.41
CA PHE A 1150 -31.63 32.91 3.99
C PHE A 1150 -32.57 32.00 4.79
N SER A 1151 -32.04 30.96 5.46
CA SER A 1151 -32.87 30.29 6.46
C SER A 1151 -33.05 31.19 7.69
N SER A 1152 -34.27 31.27 8.21
CA SER A 1152 -34.59 32.08 9.41
C SER A 1152 -33.63 31.79 10.54
N TRP A 1153 -33.36 30.52 10.78
CA TRP A 1153 -32.43 30.03 11.79
C TRP A 1153 -30.97 30.46 11.54
N SER A 1154 -30.45 30.33 10.31
CA SER A 1154 -29.05 30.68 10.00
C SER A 1154 -28.79 32.17 10.11
N VAL A 1155 -29.76 33.00 9.71
CA VAL A 1155 -29.67 34.45 9.81
C VAL A 1155 -29.77 34.91 11.26
N GLN A 1156 -30.68 34.34 12.05
CA GLN A 1156 -30.79 34.62 13.48
C GLN A 1156 -29.51 34.27 14.22
N ASN A 1157 -28.96 33.07 14.02
CA ASN A 1157 -27.72 32.66 14.68
C ASN A 1157 -26.52 33.54 14.31
N GLN A 1158 -26.41 33.93 13.03
CA GLN A 1158 -25.37 34.85 12.58
C GLN A 1158 -25.54 36.24 13.19
N ALA A 1159 -26.77 36.76 13.26
CA ALA A 1159 -27.05 38.04 13.88
C ALA A 1159 -26.74 38.03 15.38
N SER A 1160 -27.15 36.98 16.10
CA SER A 1160 -26.87 36.81 17.53
C SER A 1160 -25.38 36.71 17.81
N ALA A 1161 -24.62 35.96 17.01
CA ALA A 1161 -23.17 35.84 17.18
C ALA A 1161 -22.43 37.15 16.87
N GLN A 1162 -22.88 37.90 15.85
CA GLN A 1162 -22.35 39.23 15.56
C GLN A 1162 -22.62 40.19 16.72
N GLN A 1163 -23.83 40.18 17.27
CA GLN A 1163 -24.19 41.01 18.42
C GLN A 1163 -23.35 40.64 19.66
N ALA A 1164 -23.19 39.35 19.97
CA ALA A 1164 -22.34 38.90 21.08
C ALA A 1164 -20.88 39.33 20.91
N ALA A 1165 -20.34 39.23 19.69
CA ALA A 1165 -18.99 39.68 19.39
C ALA A 1165 -18.83 41.21 19.46
N MET A 1166 -19.85 41.98 19.07
CA MET A 1166 -19.88 43.44 19.24
C MET A 1166 -19.87 43.83 20.72
N THR A 1167 -20.72 43.18 21.53
CA THR A 1167 -20.78 43.40 22.99
C THR A 1167 -19.45 43.07 23.65
N SER A 1168 -18.89 41.89 23.37
CA SER A 1168 -17.59 41.47 23.92
C SER A 1168 -16.45 42.40 23.50
N ALA A 1169 -16.44 42.89 22.25
CA ALA A 1169 -15.44 43.85 21.80
C ALA A 1169 -15.58 45.19 22.55
N ALA A 1170 -16.81 45.67 22.76
CA ALA A 1170 -17.08 46.89 23.51
C ALA A 1170 -16.64 46.78 24.98
N GLU A 1171 -16.96 45.65 25.65
CA GLU A 1171 -16.58 45.37 27.03
C GLU A 1171 -15.05 45.31 27.22
N ASN A 1172 -14.34 44.73 26.23
CA ASN A 1172 -12.88 44.59 26.27
C ASN A 1172 -12.12 45.80 25.69
N GLY A 1173 -12.81 46.88 25.30
CA GLY A 1173 -12.19 48.05 24.66
C GLY A 1173 -11.53 47.76 23.31
N GLN A 1174 -12.01 46.74 22.59
CA GLN A 1174 -11.49 46.27 21.32
C GLN A 1174 -12.36 46.74 20.16
N VAL A 1175 -11.75 46.84 18.96
CA VAL A 1175 -12.50 47.14 17.73
C VAL A 1175 -13.21 45.86 17.26
N TYR A 1176 -14.53 45.92 17.14
CA TYR A 1176 -15.30 44.88 16.47
C TYR A 1176 -15.00 44.87 14.97
N TYR A 1177 -14.66 43.70 14.43
CA TYR A 1177 -14.50 43.49 13.00
C TYR A 1177 -15.60 42.57 12.49
N PRO A 1178 -16.40 43.00 11.49
CA PRO A 1178 -17.44 42.15 10.89
C PRO A 1178 -16.86 40.87 10.28
N PRO A 1179 -17.64 39.77 10.19
CA PRO A 1179 -17.21 38.51 9.59
C PRO A 1179 -16.60 38.69 8.19
N GLY A 1180 -15.34 38.28 8.02
CA GLY A 1180 -14.60 38.36 6.75
C GLY A 1180 -14.03 39.76 6.42
N ASP A 1181 -14.02 40.71 7.35
CA ASP A 1181 -13.29 41.97 7.20
C ASP A 1181 -11.76 41.71 7.11
N PRO A 1182 -11.09 42.13 6.02
CA PRO A 1182 -9.64 42.01 5.89
C PRO A 1182 -8.83 42.70 7.01
N ALA A 1183 -9.39 43.72 7.68
CA ALA A 1183 -8.72 44.42 8.78
C ALA A 1183 -8.66 43.61 10.08
N GLY A 1184 -9.61 42.68 10.28
CA GLY A 1184 -9.72 41.87 11.50
C GLY A 1184 -8.95 40.54 11.45
N ARG A 1185 -8.77 39.95 10.26
CA ARG A 1185 -8.31 38.56 10.09
C ARG A 1185 -7.03 38.19 10.84
N GLY A 1186 -6.00 39.04 10.80
CA GLY A 1186 -4.73 38.81 11.52
C GLY A 1186 -4.78 39.08 13.03
N LYS A 1187 -5.75 39.87 13.50
CA LYS A 1187 -5.82 40.34 14.90
C LYS A 1187 -6.71 39.46 15.78
N THR A 1188 -7.60 38.67 15.19
CA THR A 1188 -8.58 37.85 15.92
C THR A 1188 -7.91 36.79 16.80
N PHE A 1189 -6.92 36.06 16.29
CA PHE A 1189 -6.18 35.04 17.06
C PHE A 1189 -5.36 35.67 18.18
N ALA A 1190 -4.56 36.70 17.87
CA ALA A 1190 -3.76 37.41 18.86
C ALA A 1190 -4.59 37.95 20.04
N ILE A 1191 -5.81 38.41 19.77
CA ILE A 1191 -6.76 38.87 20.79
C ILE A 1191 -7.36 37.70 21.57
N MET A 1192 -7.79 36.63 20.89
CA MET A 1192 -8.41 35.47 21.52
C MET A 1192 -7.47 34.77 22.50
N HIS A 1193 -6.19 34.63 22.14
CA HIS A 1193 -5.18 34.01 23.03
C HIS A 1193 -4.66 34.95 24.13
N ARG A 1194 -4.86 36.28 24.00
CA ARG A 1194 -4.61 37.24 25.10
C ARG A 1194 -5.64 37.15 26.22
N CYS A 1195 -6.90 36.90 25.87
CA CYS A 1195 -8.02 36.92 26.82
C CYS A 1195 -8.13 35.66 27.71
N GLY A 1196 -7.38 34.58 27.41
CA GLY A 1196 -7.36 33.35 28.23
C GLY A 1196 -6.10 33.15 29.09
N ARG A 1197 -5.15 34.10 29.04
CA ARG A 1197 -3.80 33.96 29.66
C ARG A 1197 -3.41 35.14 30.54
N THR A 1198 -4.35 35.67 31.33
CA THR A 1198 -3.96 36.43 32.53
C THR A 1198 -3.69 35.46 33.67
N PRO A 1199 -2.58 35.60 34.41
CA PRO A 1199 -2.28 34.79 35.58
C PRO A 1199 -3.38 34.86 36.65
#